data_AF-A0A964F167-F1
#
_entry.id   AF-A0A964F167-F1
#
_cell.length_a   1.000
_cell.length_b   1.000
_cell.length_c   1.000
_cell.angle_alpha   90.00
_cell.angle_beta   90.00
_cell.angle_gamma   90.00
#
_symmetry.space_group_name_H-M   'P 1'
#
loop_
_entity.id
_entity.type
_entity.pdbx_description
1 polymer ?
#
loop_
_entity_poly.entity_id
_entity_poly.type
_entity_poly.pdbx_seq_one_letter_code
_entity_poly.pdbx_strand_id
1 'polypeptide(L)'
;MIEPRRDQFALALAVTRVRHILAATLARRDGEDEPTPPTIPTLPDGPTTRLDQVASAFGLSPFERAVLVLCSGVEIDGQVPTICAALQGDARRAHASLGVAIEALPGGDWASLTPDAPLRRWRLVHLADPLRLTTAALRIDERVLHHLMGVDTTAASLAPLVEPLVAPRSLPPSHARLRDALIRRLDVGQAVVQLCGPPSADLGALFAATCQARDLRALYTKATMLPTAPADLDELRQVWEREHRLNPSGLLIDGLGADARALERAVDWTSRTDGFCVIAHDEPLRPGSAAVARVDVGRPTVDEQRALWVETLGQKEDVSAEHVDALVSNFDLGAAGIRAVCAMRTSEPQEDQAQILWTGCRALARGRLDDLAQRITPRATWADLVLPDPQVDLLREIVTQVRCRSLVYDRWGFSRSSGRGLGISALFAGTSGTGKTMAGEVLAGELQLDLYRIDLSSVVSKYIGETEKNLRRVFDAAEQGGAILLFDEADALFGKRSEVKDSHDRFANIEVSYLLQRMEAYRGLAILTTNLKKAIDEAFLRRLRFVVDFPFPDQAARARIWSALFPPELPTLGLDMLRLSQLNVAGGNIRNIAMNAAFLAAGSGGPLRMRHLARAARTELRKIGRNVADSELQGWT
;
A
#
# COMPACT_ATOMS: atom_id res chain seq x y z
N MET A 1 -23.83 -29.39 11.44
CA MET A 1 -25.15 -28.76 11.70
C MET A 1 -25.80 -29.15 13.04
N ILE A 2 -25.19 -30.03 13.87
CA ILE A 2 -25.77 -30.48 15.16
C ILE A 2 -25.32 -29.58 16.34
N GLU A 3 -24.18 -28.89 16.21
CA GLU A 3 -23.54 -28.07 17.26
C GLU A 3 -24.36 -26.88 17.79
N PRO A 4 -24.95 -25.99 16.97
CA PRO A 4 -25.60 -24.78 17.49
C PRO A 4 -26.81 -25.12 18.38
N ARG A 5 -27.53 -26.20 18.06
CA ARG A 5 -28.67 -26.68 18.85
C ARG A 5 -28.25 -27.23 20.21
N ARG A 6 -27.04 -27.78 20.33
CA ARG A 6 -26.53 -28.34 21.59
C ARG A 6 -26.13 -27.24 22.57
N ASP A 7 -25.46 -26.18 22.09
CA ASP A 7 -25.07 -25.05 22.95
C ASP A 7 -26.30 -24.28 23.46
N GLN A 8 -27.29 -24.04 22.59
CA GLN A 8 -28.56 -23.44 22.98
C GLN A 8 -29.29 -24.28 24.04
N PHE A 9 -29.31 -25.59 23.86
CA PHE A 9 -29.91 -26.51 24.83
C PHE A 9 -29.14 -26.51 26.16
N ALA A 10 -27.81 -26.51 26.12
CA ALA A 10 -26.97 -26.45 27.30
C ALA A 10 -27.19 -25.17 28.11
N LEU A 11 -27.26 -24.03 27.44
CA LEU A 11 -27.55 -22.75 28.08
C LEU A 11 -28.95 -22.75 28.69
N ALA A 12 -29.96 -23.25 27.97
CA ALA A 12 -31.33 -23.35 28.49
C ALA A 12 -31.43 -24.24 29.75
N LEU A 13 -30.67 -25.35 29.80
CA LEU A 13 -30.58 -26.19 31.00
C LEU A 13 -29.91 -25.47 32.16
N ALA A 14 -28.84 -24.71 31.90
CA ALA A 14 -28.17 -23.91 32.92
C ALA A 14 -29.10 -22.80 33.46
N VAL A 15 -29.84 -22.12 32.59
CA VAL A 15 -30.84 -21.11 32.96
C VAL A 15 -31.97 -21.74 33.76
N THR A 16 -32.43 -22.94 33.40
CA THR A 16 -33.46 -23.67 34.16
C THR A 16 -33.01 -23.97 35.60
N ARG A 17 -31.73 -24.35 35.78
CA ARG A 17 -31.15 -24.54 37.13
C ARG A 17 -31.13 -23.25 37.92
N VAL A 18 -30.67 -22.15 37.33
CA VAL A 18 -30.65 -20.84 37.97
C VAL A 18 -32.06 -20.37 38.33
N ARG A 19 -33.01 -20.50 37.40
CA ARG A 19 -34.43 -20.17 37.64
C ARG A 19 -35.01 -20.93 38.83
N HIS A 20 -34.72 -22.22 38.96
CA HIS A 20 -35.15 -23.01 40.11
C HIS A 20 -34.51 -22.52 41.42
N ILE A 21 -33.22 -22.22 41.42
CA ILE A 21 -32.52 -21.67 42.59
C ILE A 21 -33.13 -20.32 43.02
N LEU A 22 -33.44 -19.44 42.07
CA LEU A 22 -34.10 -18.16 42.36
C LEU A 22 -35.49 -18.38 42.95
N ALA A 23 -36.29 -19.27 42.36
CA ALA A 23 -37.64 -19.56 42.83
C ALA A 23 -37.67 -20.19 44.24
N ALA A 24 -36.74 -21.11 44.53
CA ALA A 24 -36.59 -21.69 45.87
C ALA A 24 -36.13 -20.65 46.91
N THR A 25 -35.32 -19.68 46.50
CA THR A 25 -34.92 -18.57 47.38
C THR A 25 -36.09 -17.63 47.67
N LEU A 26 -36.92 -17.33 46.66
CA LEU A 26 -38.12 -16.53 46.82
C LEU A 26 -39.14 -17.23 47.75
N ALA A 27 -39.41 -18.51 47.52
CA ALA A 27 -40.32 -19.31 48.36
C ALA A 27 -39.86 -19.31 49.83
N ARG A 28 -38.56 -19.54 50.08
CA ARG A 28 -37.99 -19.47 51.44
C ARG A 28 -38.16 -18.10 52.10
N ARG A 29 -38.02 -17.02 51.32
CA ARG A 29 -38.17 -15.65 51.83
C ARG A 29 -39.62 -15.33 52.17
N ASP A 30 -40.55 -15.82 51.36
CA ASP A 30 -41.98 -15.56 51.50
C ASP A 30 -42.66 -16.58 52.46
N GLY A 31 -41.92 -17.59 52.93
CA GLY A 31 -42.40 -18.63 53.85
C GLY A 31 -43.26 -19.71 53.18
N GLU A 32 -43.13 -19.86 51.86
CA GLU A 32 -43.85 -20.83 51.05
C GLU A 32 -43.05 -22.14 50.86
N ASP A 33 -43.73 -23.21 50.47
CA ASP A 33 -43.07 -24.49 50.15
C ASP A 33 -42.14 -24.32 48.93
N GLU A 34 -40.93 -24.90 49.02
CA GLU A 34 -39.98 -24.84 47.91
C GLU A 34 -40.55 -25.55 46.66
N PRO A 35 -40.36 -24.98 45.46
CA PRO A 35 -40.80 -25.60 44.22
C PRO A 35 -40.09 -26.94 44.03
N THR A 36 -40.79 -27.94 43.49
CA THR A 36 -40.18 -29.23 43.19
C THR A 36 -38.98 -29.07 42.24
N PRO A 37 -37.83 -29.71 42.51
CA PRO A 37 -36.66 -29.61 41.65
C PRO A 37 -36.99 -30.08 40.23
N PRO A 38 -36.61 -29.30 39.19
CA PRO A 38 -36.92 -29.67 37.83
C PRO A 38 -36.19 -30.96 37.45
N THR A 39 -36.88 -31.85 36.71
CA THR A 39 -36.21 -32.97 36.06
C THR A 39 -35.35 -32.42 34.93
N ILE A 40 -34.05 -32.30 35.15
CA ILE A 40 -33.11 -31.73 34.19
C ILE A 40 -32.61 -32.87 33.28
N PRO A 41 -32.91 -32.82 31.97
CA PRO A 41 -32.34 -33.77 31.01
C PRO A 41 -30.82 -33.82 31.12
N THR A 42 -30.25 -35.02 31.01
CA THR A 42 -28.80 -35.16 30.85
C THR A 42 -28.39 -34.58 29.51
N LEU A 43 -27.31 -33.78 29.54
CA LEU A 43 -26.71 -33.25 28.33
C LEU A 43 -26.13 -34.43 27.54
N PRO A 44 -26.36 -34.54 26.22
CA PRO A 44 -25.76 -35.59 25.42
C PRO A 44 -24.23 -35.53 25.49
N ASP A 45 -23.58 -36.70 25.55
CA ASP A 45 -22.12 -36.83 25.47
C ASP A 45 -21.57 -36.10 24.23
N GLY A 46 -20.46 -35.40 24.38
CA GLY A 46 -19.84 -34.61 23.32
C GLY A 46 -18.87 -33.54 23.85
N PRO A 47 -18.31 -32.68 22.98
CA PRO A 47 -17.35 -31.64 23.36
C PRO A 47 -17.86 -30.69 24.44
N THR A 48 -16.96 -29.97 25.11
CA THR A 48 -17.30 -28.95 26.11
C THR A 48 -18.26 -27.91 25.53
N THR A 49 -19.27 -27.50 26.32
CA THR A 49 -20.25 -26.51 25.87
C THR A 49 -19.59 -25.14 25.77
N ARG A 50 -20.14 -24.22 24.95
CA ARG A 50 -19.62 -22.85 24.90
C ARG A 50 -19.64 -22.13 26.25
N LEU A 51 -20.60 -22.43 27.12
CA LEU A 51 -20.62 -21.92 28.48
C LEU A 51 -19.40 -22.40 29.30
N ASP A 52 -19.02 -23.68 29.14
CA ASP A 52 -17.82 -24.23 29.79
C ASP A 52 -16.54 -23.63 29.19
N GLN A 53 -16.51 -23.43 27.86
CA GLN A 53 -15.39 -22.79 27.16
C GLN A 53 -15.20 -21.34 27.63
N VAL A 54 -16.27 -20.54 27.72
CA VAL A 54 -16.23 -19.17 28.27
C VAL A 54 -15.76 -19.19 29.72
N ALA A 55 -16.31 -20.06 30.57
CA ALA A 55 -15.89 -20.16 31.96
C ALA A 55 -14.40 -20.48 32.09
N SER A 56 -13.89 -21.42 31.28
CA SER A 56 -12.47 -21.78 31.27
C SER A 56 -11.58 -20.67 30.68
N ALA A 57 -11.97 -20.06 29.56
CA ALA A 57 -11.15 -19.08 28.84
C ALA A 57 -10.96 -17.76 29.62
N PHE A 58 -11.93 -17.41 30.46
CA PHE A 58 -11.88 -16.22 31.31
C PHE A 58 -11.60 -16.51 32.78
N GLY A 59 -11.42 -17.79 33.15
CA GLY A 59 -11.13 -18.20 34.53
C GLY A 59 -12.26 -17.89 35.51
N LEU A 60 -13.51 -18.06 35.09
CA LEU A 60 -14.68 -17.74 35.92
C LEU A 60 -14.80 -18.73 37.08
N SER A 61 -15.00 -18.20 38.28
CA SER A 61 -15.42 -18.98 39.45
C SER A 61 -16.81 -19.59 39.23
N PRO A 62 -17.21 -20.62 40.00
CA PRO A 62 -18.56 -21.16 39.94
C PRO A 62 -19.65 -20.11 40.16
N PHE A 63 -19.41 -19.13 41.05
CA PHE A 63 -20.32 -18.03 41.30
C PHE A 63 -20.42 -17.09 40.10
N GLU A 64 -19.29 -16.65 39.53
CA GLU A 64 -19.28 -15.77 38.35
C GLU A 64 -19.94 -16.43 37.13
N ARG A 65 -19.70 -17.73 36.93
CA ARG A 65 -20.41 -18.53 35.91
C ARG A 65 -21.91 -18.49 36.15
N ALA A 66 -22.38 -18.66 37.38
CA ALA A 66 -23.80 -18.62 37.71
C ALA A 66 -24.40 -17.21 37.50
N VAL A 67 -23.64 -16.14 37.78
CA VAL A 67 -24.03 -14.75 37.48
C VAL A 67 -24.17 -14.53 35.98
N LEU A 68 -23.24 -15.04 35.17
CA LEU A 68 -23.34 -14.95 33.70
C LEU A 68 -24.59 -15.66 33.16
N VAL A 69 -24.90 -16.85 33.71
CA VAL A 69 -26.12 -17.60 33.37
C VAL A 69 -27.38 -16.88 33.83
N LEU A 70 -27.37 -16.26 35.02
CA LEU A 70 -28.47 -15.42 35.50
C LEU A 70 -28.75 -14.27 34.54
N CYS A 71 -27.72 -13.54 34.12
CA CYS A 71 -27.85 -12.45 33.16
C CYS A 71 -28.34 -12.94 31.79
N SER A 72 -27.88 -14.12 31.35
CA SER A 72 -28.39 -14.76 30.13
C SER A 72 -29.88 -15.11 30.26
N GLY A 73 -30.27 -15.65 31.43
CA GLY A 73 -31.64 -16.06 31.73
C GLY A 73 -32.63 -14.90 31.71
N VAL A 74 -32.22 -13.71 32.13
CA VAL A 74 -33.05 -12.49 32.02
C VAL A 74 -33.44 -12.19 30.56
N GLU A 75 -32.57 -12.48 29.60
CA GLU A 75 -32.81 -12.20 28.18
C GLU A 75 -33.57 -13.33 27.47
N ILE A 76 -33.38 -14.60 27.89
CA ILE A 76 -33.89 -15.78 27.15
C ILE A 76 -35.03 -16.55 27.83
N ASP A 77 -35.30 -16.31 29.12
CA ASP A 77 -36.36 -16.97 29.89
C ASP A 77 -37.28 -15.92 30.53
N GLY A 78 -38.56 -15.91 30.12
CA GLY A 78 -39.52 -14.90 30.56
C GLY A 78 -39.88 -14.92 32.04
N GLN A 79 -39.56 -16.00 32.79
CA GLN A 79 -39.85 -16.08 34.22
C GLN A 79 -38.71 -15.51 35.09
N VAL A 80 -37.46 -15.56 34.61
CA VAL A 80 -36.31 -15.08 35.39
C VAL A 80 -36.43 -13.59 35.75
N PRO A 81 -36.78 -12.67 34.83
CA PRO A 81 -37.00 -11.26 35.19
C PRO A 81 -38.08 -11.06 36.26
N THR A 82 -39.16 -11.83 36.21
CA THR A 82 -40.26 -11.76 37.18
C THR A 82 -39.79 -12.15 38.58
N ILE A 83 -39.02 -13.24 38.69
CA ILE A 83 -38.49 -13.70 39.97
C ILE A 83 -37.47 -12.69 40.51
N CYS A 84 -36.61 -12.12 39.65
CA CYS A 84 -35.68 -11.04 40.04
C CYS A 84 -36.40 -9.80 40.57
N ALA A 85 -37.53 -9.41 39.99
CA ALA A 85 -38.35 -8.29 40.47
C ALA A 85 -38.95 -8.58 41.85
N ALA A 86 -39.47 -9.80 42.04
CA ALA A 86 -40.01 -10.25 43.32
C ALA A 86 -38.94 -10.29 44.42
N LEU A 87 -37.76 -10.85 44.13
CA LEU A 87 -36.62 -10.87 45.06
C LEU A 87 -36.13 -9.45 45.43
N GLN A 88 -36.28 -8.48 44.54
CA GLN A 88 -35.90 -7.09 44.83
C GLN A 88 -37.02 -6.25 45.45
N GLY A 89 -38.24 -6.79 45.58
CA GLY A 89 -39.39 -6.09 46.17
C GLY A 89 -39.89 -4.88 45.37
N ASP A 90 -39.51 -4.75 44.09
CA ASP A 90 -39.96 -3.68 43.19
C ASP A 90 -40.20 -4.25 41.79
N ALA A 91 -41.46 -4.20 41.33
CA ALA A 91 -41.87 -4.70 40.01
C ALA A 91 -41.11 -4.03 38.85
N ARG A 92 -40.55 -2.84 39.06
CA ARG A 92 -39.73 -2.13 38.06
C ARG A 92 -38.30 -2.65 37.96
N ARG A 93 -37.85 -3.48 38.92
CA ARG A 93 -36.50 -4.07 38.97
C ARG A 93 -36.49 -5.49 38.41
N ALA A 94 -37.05 -5.69 37.23
CA ALA A 94 -37.08 -6.97 36.52
C ALA A 94 -35.74 -7.27 35.81
N HIS A 95 -34.63 -7.18 36.54
CA HIS A 95 -33.29 -7.41 36.01
C HIS A 95 -32.42 -8.14 37.04
N ALA A 96 -31.37 -8.81 36.56
CA ALA A 96 -30.33 -9.34 37.44
C ALA A 96 -29.63 -8.18 38.18
N SER A 97 -29.20 -8.41 39.41
CA SER A 97 -28.39 -7.48 40.20
C SER A 97 -27.45 -8.26 41.10
N LEU A 98 -26.39 -7.63 41.60
CA LEU A 98 -25.45 -8.32 42.51
C LEU A 98 -26.15 -8.77 43.79
N GLY A 99 -27.11 -7.98 44.30
CA GLY A 99 -27.90 -8.35 45.47
C GLY A 99 -28.65 -9.66 45.26
N VAL A 100 -29.38 -9.79 44.15
CA VAL A 100 -30.09 -11.03 43.79
C VAL A 100 -29.13 -12.20 43.62
N ALA A 101 -27.98 -11.97 42.97
CA ALA A 101 -26.98 -13.01 42.77
C ALA A 101 -26.41 -13.53 44.10
N ILE A 102 -26.03 -12.65 45.03
CA ILE A 102 -25.47 -13.03 46.33
C ILE A 102 -26.52 -13.71 47.22
N GLU A 103 -27.77 -13.26 47.17
CA GLU A 103 -28.86 -13.82 47.97
C GLU A 103 -29.23 -15.24 47.51
N ALA A 104 -29.30 -15.47 46.19
CA ALA A 104 -29.84 -16.72 45.65
C ALA A 104 -28.77 -17.74 45.20
N LEU A 105 -27.67 -17.29 44.59
CA LEU A 105 -26.70 -18.21 43.97
C LEU A 105 -25.68 -18.72 45.01
N PRO A 106 -25.22 -19.98 44.88
CA PRO A 106 -24.27 -20.56 45.82
C PRO A 106 -22.89 -19.89 45.71
N GLY A 107 -22.23 -19.69 46.85
CA GLY A 107 -20.87 -19.14 46.90
C GLY A 107 -20.80 -17.64 46.62
N GLY A 108 -21.80 -16.88 47.06
CA GLY A 108 -21.87 -15.42 46.92
C GLY A 108 -20.57 -14.69 47.24
N ASP A 109 -20.06 -13.94 46.26
CA ASP A 109 -18.82 -13.19 46.37
C ASP A 109 -19.00 -11.73 45.94
N TRP A 110 -18.70 -10.80 46.85
CA TRP A 110 -18.74 -9.36 46.57
C TRP A 110 -17.63 -8.90 45.63
N ALA A 111 -16.51 -9.63 45.57
CA ALA A 111 -15.38 -9.29 44.74
C ALA A 111 -15.62 -9.57 43.24
N SER A 112 -16.64 -10.36 42.90
CA SER A 112 -16.95 -10.82 41.53
C SER A 112 -17.30 -9.70 40.54
N LEU A 113 -17.60 -8.49 41.04
CA LEU A 113 -17.87 -7.29 40.24
C LEU A 113 -16.91 -6.14 40.56
N THR A 114 -15.73 -6.43 41.09
CA THR A 114 -14.63 -5.45 41.09
C THR A 114 -14.16 -5.19 39.64
N PRO A 115 -13.56 -4.04 39.34
CA PRO A 115 -13.08 -3.74 37.99
C PRO A 115 -12.10 -4.78 37.41
N ASP A 116 -11.32 -5.44 38.28
CA ASP A 116 -10.35 -6.47 37.89
C ASP A 116 -10.94 -7.88 37.83
N ALA A 117 -12.14 -8.10 38.39
CA ALA A 117 -12.81 -9.40 38.34
C ALA A 117 -13.20 -9.77 36.90
N PRO A 118 -13.07 -11.05 36.50
CA PRO A 118 -13.32 -11.53 35.15
C PRO A 118 -14.60 -10.99 34.50
N LEU A 119 -15.73 -10.96 35.22
CA LEU A 119 -17.02 -10.51 34.69
C LEU A 119 -16.99 -9.07 34.16
N ARG A 120 -16.30 -8.15 34.86
CA ARG A 120 -16.18 -6.73 34.46
C ARG A 120 -14.94 -6.46 33.65
N ARG A 121 -13.80 -7.04 34.01
CA ARG A 121 -12.52 -6.88 33.30
C ARG A 121 -12.67 -7.24 31.83
N TRP A 122 -13.34 -8.35 31.56
CA TRP A 122 -13.60 -8.85 30.21
C TRP A 122 -14.96 -8.42 29.67
N ARG A 123 -15.67 -7.49 30.32
CA ARG A 123 -16.98 -6.99 29.89
C ARG A 123 -17.93 -8.12 29.45
N LEU A 124 -17.98 -9.20 30.22
CA LEU A 124 -18.94 -10.28 29.99
C LEU A 124 -20.34 -9.83 30.40
N VAL A 125 -20.39 -8.96 31.41
CA VAL A 125 -21.59 -8.27 31.88
C VAL A 125 -21.30 -6.78 32.06
N HIS A 126 -22.34 -5.98 31.88
CA HIS A 126 -22.35 -4.53 32.05
C HIS A 126 -23.18 -4.15 33.28
N LEU A 127 -22.67 -3.22 34.07
CA LEU A 127 -23.38 -2.64 35.20
C LEU A 127 -24.00 -1.31 34.76
N ALA A 128 -25.32 -1.21 34.76
CA ALA A 128 -26.03 -0.04 34.24
C ALA A 128 -25.77 1.25 35.05
N ASP A 129 -25.55 1.13 36.36
CA ASP A 129 -25.21 2.24 37.25
C ASP A 129 -24.07 1.84 38.21
N PRO A 130 -22.83 2.31 37.96
CA PRO A 130 -21.68 2.03 38.80
C PRO A 130 -21.80 2.52 40.25
N LEU A 131 -22.69 3.47 40.53
CA LEU A 131 -22.88 4.03 41.87
C LEU A 131 -23.75 3.12 42.76
N ARG A 132 -24.45 2.14 42.17
CA ARG A 132 -25.42 1.28 42.86
C ARG A 132 -25.10 -0.20 42.68
N LEU A 133 -23.95 -0.65 43.18
CA LEU A 133 -23.42 -2.00 42.95
C LEU A 133 -24.41 -3.15 43.22
N THR A 134 -25.19 -3.08 44.30
CA THR A 134 -26.11 -4.16 44.70
C THR A 134 -27.42 -4.20 43.93
N THR A 135 -27.90 -3.04 43.47
CA THR A 135 -29.26 -2.86 42.95
C THR A 135 -29.30 -2.43 41.50
N ALA A 136 -28.16 -2.05 40.91
CA ALA A 136 -28.07 -1.74 39.49
C ALA A 136 -28.30 -2.99 38.64
N ALA A 137 -28.84 -2.76 37.44
CA ALA A 137 -29.03 -3.82 36.47
C ALA A 137 -27.70 -4.37 35.97
N LEU A 138 -27.54 -5.68 36.08
CA LEU A 138 -26.51 -6.45 35.40
C LEU A 138 -27.08 -6.95 34.08
N ARG A 139 -26.39 -6.63 32.99
CA ARG A 139 -26.78 -7.04 31.64
C ARG A 139 -25.67 -7.84 31.00
N ILE A 140 -25.98 -8.98 30.42
CA ILE A 140 -25.00 -9.71 29.61
C ILE A 140 -24.66 -8.89 28.37
N ASP A 141 -23.40 -8.93 27.94
CA ASP A 141 -23.01 -8.34 26.66
C ASP A 141 -23.60 -9.13 25.49
N GLU A 142 -24.17 -8.42 24.50
CA GLU A 142 -24.84 -9.01 23.34
C GLU A 142 -23.94 -10.01 22.60
N ARG A 143 -22.66 -9.68 22.39
CA ARG A 143 -21.71 -10.55 21.69
C ARG A 143 -21.43 -11.83 22.46
N VAL A 144 -21.42 -11.77 23.80
CA VAL A 144 -21.23 -12.94 24.67
C VAL A 144 -22.46 -13.82 24.66
N LEU A 145 -23.66 -13.23 24.74
CA LEU A 145 -24.92 -13.96 24.63
C LEU A 145 -25.01 -14.69 23.28
N HIS A 146 -24.72 -14.01 22.17
CA HIS A 146 -24.68 -14.64 20.85
C HIS A 146 -23.67 -15.80 20.79
N HIS A 147 -22.47 -15.63 21.35
CA HIS A 147 -21.51 -16.72 21.42
C HIS A 147 -22.07 -17.92 22.18
N LEU A 148 -22.64 -17.73 23.38
CA LEU A 148 -23.23 -18.79 24.19
C LEU A 148 -24.39 -19.51 23.47
N MET A 149 -25.10 -18.80 22.59
CA MET A 149 -26.17 -19.34 21.74
C MET A 149 -25.68 -20.04 20.46
N GLY A 150 -24.37 -20.18 20.28
CA GLY A 150 -23.78 -20.82 19.09
C GLY A 150 -23.71 -19.92 17.86
N VAL A 151 -23.82 -18.60 18.02
CA VAL A 151 -23.80 -17.61 16.94
C VAL A 151 -22.48 -16.83 17.00
N ASP A 152 -21.63 -17.03 15.98
CA ASP A 152 -20.35 -16.33 15.87
C ASP A 152 -20.46 -15.09 14.99
N THR A 153 -20.47 -13.92 15.63
CA THR A 153 -20.41 -12.60 15.01
C THR A 153 -19.19 -11.85 15.51
N THR A 154 -18.86 -10.70 14.92
CA THR A 154 -17.87 -9.77 15.50
C THR A 154 -18.58 -8.85 16.49
N ALA A 155 -17.93 -8.46 17.60
CA ALA A 155 -18.48 -7.48 18.54
C ALA A 155 -18.92 -6.18 17.83
N ALA A 156 -20.09 -5.65 18.18
CA ALA A 156 -20.66 -4.46 17.52
C ALA A 156 -19.76 -3.21 17.61
N SER A 157 -19.01 -3.05 18.70
CA SER A 157 -18.04 -1.97 18.88
C SER A 157 -16.76 -2.16 18.07
N LEU A 158 -16.40 -3.41 17.73
CA LEU A 158 -15.21 -3.73 16.94
C LEU A 158 -15.52 -3.71 15.43
N ALA A 159 -16.72 -4.12 15.04
CA ALA A 159 -17.17 -4.21 13.64
C ALA A 159 -16.90 -2.95 12.77
N PRO A 160 -17.11 -1.70 13.23
CA PRO A 160 -16.82 -0.52 12.42
C PRO A 160 -15.32 -0.21 12.30
N LEU A 161 -14.47 -0.83 13.11
CA LEU A 161 -13.04 -0.60 13.16
C LEU A 161 -12.23 -1.64 12.39
N VAL A 162 -12.81 -2.80 12.08
CA VAL A 162 -12.09 -3.92 11.48
C VAL A 162 -12.76 -4.46 10.21
N GLU A 163 -11.93 -4.90 9.28
CA GLU A 163 -12.34 -5.58 8.05
C GLU A 163 -11.77 -7.01 8.01
N PRO A 164 -12.52 -8.00 7.53
CA PRO A 164 -11.99 -9.36 7.39
C PRO A 164 -10.99 -9.44 6.22
N LEU A 165 -9.85 -10.08 6.47
CA LEU A 165 -8.90 -10.46 5.42
C LEU A 165 -9.14 -11.90 4.99
N VAL A 166 -9.07 -12.13 3.68
CA VAL A 166 -9.19 -13.47 3.09
C VAL A 166 -7.81 -13.99 2.78
N ALA A 167 -7.46 -15.16 3.33
CA ALA A 167 -6.22 -15.83 3.01
C ALA A 167 -6.21 -16.23 1.52
N PRO A 168 -5.10 -15.99 0.80
CA PRO A 168 -4.98 -16.43 -0.58
C PRO A 168 -4.97 -17.97 -0.66
N ARG A 169 -5.33 -18.52 -1.84
CA ARG A 169 -5.31 -19.97 -2.07
C ARG A 169 -3.90 -20.57 -1.96
N SER A 170 -2.90 -19.83 -2.43
CA SER A 170 -1.50 -20.20 -2.41
C SER A 170 -0.67 -19.00 -1.94
N LEU A 171 0.45 -19.29 -1.27
CA LEU A 171 1.50 -18.30 -1.02
C LEU A 171 2.72 -18.64 -1.87
N PRO A 172 3.45 -17.62 -2.37
CA PRO A 172 4.81 -17.82 -2.87
C PRO A 172 5.65 -18.58 -1.84
N PRO A 173 6.47 -19.58 -2.23
CA PRO A 173 7.35 -20.31 -1.33
C PRO A 173 8.23 -19.44 -0.43
N SER A 174 8.72 -18.29 -0.94
CA SER A 174 9.45 -17.28 -0.17
C SER A 174 8.62 -16.73 0.98
N HIS A 175 7.37 -16.35 0.71
CA HIS A 175 6.41 -15.87 1.70
C HIS A 175 5.93 -16.98 2.63
N ALA A 176 5.79 -18.22 2.15
CA ALA A 176 5.41 -19.36 2.98
C ALA A 176 6.47 -19.65 4.07
N ARG A 177 7.75 -19.53 3.74
CA ARG A 177 8.84 -19.60 4.74
C ARG A 177 8.76 -18.46 5.76
N LEU A 178 8.40 -17.26 5.31
CA LEU A 178 8.22 -16.10 6.20
C LEU A 178 7.00 -16.26 7.11
N ARG A 179 5.89 -16.81 6.61
CA ARG A 179 4.72 -17.19 7.41
C ARG A 179 5.13 -18.09 8.57
N ASP A 180 5.89 -19.14 8.29
CA ASP A 180 6.32 -20.08 9.34
C ASP A 180 7.28 -19.41 10.35
N ALA A 181 8.12 -18.48 9.89
CA ALA A 181 8.96 -17.68 10.77
C ALA A 181 8.14 -16.69 11.63
N LEU A 182 7.08 -16.11 11.06
CA LEU A 182 6.17 -15.20 11.74
C LEU A 182 5.39 -15.92 12.84
N ILE A 183 4.85 -17.12 12.56
CA ILE A 183 4.21 -17.98 13.55
C ILE A 183 5.13 -18.23 14.74
N ARG A 184 6.37 -18.69 14.48
CA ARG A 184 7.35 -18.94 15.55
C ARG A 184 7.65 -17.71 16.40
N ARG A 185 7.71 -16.52 15.81
CA ARG A 185 7.97 -15.28 16.55
C ARG A 185 6.79 -14.87 17.41
N LEU A 186 5.58 -15.02 16.90
CA LEU A 186 4.36 -14.69 17.63
C LEU A 186 4.11 -15.67 18.80
N ASP A 187 4.53 -16.93 18.66
CA ASP A 187 4.48 -17.92 19.75
C ASP A 187 5.41 -17.60 20.93
N VAL A 188 6.48 -16.83 20.73
CA VAL A 188 7.41 -16.44 21.80
C VAL A 188 6.82 -15.31 22.67
N GLY A 189 5.82 -14.56 22.17
CA GLY A 189 4.97 -13.67 22.98
C GLY A 189 5.64 -12.44 23.62
N GLN A 190 6.87 -12.07 23.23
CA GLN A 190 7.67 -11.06 23.94
C GLN A 190 7.93 -9.76 23.16
N ALA A 191 7.49 -9.65 21.90
CA ALA A 191 7.79 -8.49 21.07
C ALA A 191 6.61 -8.12 20.15
N VAL A 192 6.44 -6.82 19.93
CA VAL A 192 5.57 -6.28 18.87
C VAL A 192 6.16 -6.69 17.53
N VAL A 193 5.39 -7.36 16.68
CA VAL A 193 5.89 -7.78 15.37
C VAL A 193 5.56 -6.73 14.32
N GLN A 194 6.60 -6.27 13.62
CA GLN A 194 6.48 -5.35 12.49
C GLN A 194 6.69 -6.11 11.18
N LEU A 195 5.72 -6.02 10.26
CA LEU A 195 5.89 -6.39 8.87
C LEU A 195 6.34 -5.17 8.07
N CYS A 196 7.51 -5.29 7.45
CA CYS A 196 8.04 -4.31 6.51
C CYS A 196 8.07 -4.94 5.13
N GLY A 197 7.60 -4.25 4.10
CA GLY A 197 7.77 -4.74 2.75
C GLY A 197 7.33 -3.71 1.73
N PRO A 198 7.84 -3.80 0.49
CA PRO A 198 7.30 -3.01 -0.59
C PRO A 198 5.84 -3.41 -0.83
N PRO A 199 5.02 -2.55 -1.45
CA PRO A 199 3.61 -2.87 -1.68
C PRO A 199 3.36 -4.15 -2.49
N SER A 200 4.30 -4.59 -3.33
CA SER A 200 4.21 -5.87 -4.06
C SER A 200 4.38 -7.11 -3.17
N ALA A 201 4.80 -6.94 -1.92
CA ALA A 201 4.93 -8.02 -0.94
C ALA A 201 3.58 -8.51 -0.37
N ASP A 202 2.48 -7.79 -0.60
CA ASP A 202 1.11 -8.16 -0.17
C ASP A 202 1.05 -8.60 1.31
N LEU A 203 1.44 -7.68 2.22
CA LEU A 203 1.55 -7.95 3.66
C LEU A 203 0.26 -8.50 4.27
N GLY A 204 -0.89 -8.03 3.76
CA GLY A 204 -2.22 -8.53 4.16
C GLY A 204 -2.41 -10.01 3.82
N ALA A 205 -2.01 -10.45 2.63
CA ALA A 205 -2.09 -11.85 2.23
C ALA A 205 -1.16 -12.74 3.07
N LEU A 206 0.08 -12.28 3.35
CA LEU A 206 1.00 -12.99 4.24
C LEU A 206 0.39 -13.15 5.64
N PHE A 207 -0.13 -12.06 6.22
CA PHE A 207 -0.76 -12.08 7.53
C PHE A 207 -1.98 -13.01 7.56
N ALA A 208 -2.86 -12.91 6.56
CA ALA A 208 -4.06 -13.74 6.47
C ALA A 208 -3.73 -15.23 6.37
N ALA A 209 -2.72 -15.61 5.59
CA ALA A 209 -2.25 -17.00 5.53
C ALA A 209 -1.57 -17.46 6.83
N THR A 210 -0.96 -16.55 7.57
CA THR A 210 -0.38 -16.83 8.90
C THR A 210 -1.47 -17.13 9.91
N CYS A 211 -2.54 -16.33 9.92
CA CYS A 211 -3.73 -16.58 10.72
C CYS A 211 -4.41 -17.90 10.33
N GLN A 212 -4.59 -18.17 9.04
CA GLN A 212 -5.19 -19.41 8.55
C GLN A 212 -4.41 -20.66 9.00
N ALA A 213 -3.07 -20.62 8.96
CA ALA A 213 -2.23 -21.73 9.43
C ALA A 213 -2.30 -21.96 10.96
N ARG A 214 -2.94 -21.04 11.70
CA ARG A 214 -3.17 -21.09 13.14
C ARG A 214 -4.66 -21.25 13.49
N ASP A 215 -5.50 -21.54 12.51
CA ASP A 215 -6.96 -21.58 12.63
C ASP A 215 -7.56 -20.29 13.23
N LEU A 216 -6.91 -19.15 12.93
CA LEU A 216 -7.35 -17.82 13.34
C LEU A 216 -8.09 -17.10 12.20
N ARG A 217 -9.11 -16.33 12.55
CA ARG A 217 -9.68 -15.33 11.63
C ARG A 217 -8.71 -14.17 11.45
N ALA A 218 -8.49 -13.73 10.22
CA ALA A 218 -7.64 -12.57 9.94
C ALA A 218 -8.49 -11.30 9.85
N LEU A 219 -8.15 -10.29 10.64
CA LEU A 219 -8.80 -8.98 10.67
C LEU A 219 -7.76 -7.89 10.35
N TYR A 220 -8.23 -6.80 9.77
CA TYR A 220 -7.44 -5.64 9.34
C TYR A 220 -8.04 -4.36 9.91
N THR A 221 -7.19 -3.43 10.33
CA THR A 221 -7.57 -2.06 10.66
C THR A 221 -6.47 -1.08 10.27
N LYS A 222 -6.81 0.19 10.08
CA LYS A 222 -5.82 1.26 9.89
C LYS A 222 -5.42 1.84 11.25
N ALA A 223 -4.14 2.18 11.43
CA ALA A 223 -3.67 2.82 12.66
C ALA A 223 -4.42 4.13 12.96
N THR A 224 -4.92 4.83 11.93
CA THR A 224 -5.73 6.05 12.05
C THR A 224 -7.14 5.81 12.58
N MET A 225 -7.65 4.57 12.52
CA MET A 225 -8.96 4.19 13.06
C MET A 225 -8.91 3.90 14.57
N LEU A 226 -7.71 3.75 15.15
CA LEU A 226 -7.57 3.54 16.58
C LEU A 226 -8.02 4.81 17.35
N PRO A 227 -8.81 4.65 18.43
CA PRO A 227 -9.24 5.77 19.27
C PRO A 227 -8.06 6.60 19.77
N THR A 228 -8.31 7.89 20.00
CA THR A 228 -7.29 8.83 20.50
C THR A 228 -7.36 9.00 22.01
N ALA A 229 -8.53 8.79 22.62
CA ALA A 229 -8.71 8.88 24.06
C ALA A 229 -8.16 7.62 24.76
N PRO A 230 -7.38 7.75 25.86
CA PRO A 230 -6.85 6.59 26.57
C PRO A 230 -7.91 5.62 27.09
N ALA A 231 -9.05 6.14 27.57
CA ALA A 231 -10.15 5.31 28.05
C ALA A 231 -10.75 4.43 26.94
N ASP A 232 -10.93 4.99 25.75
CA ASP A 232 -11.48 4.27 24.58
C ASP A 232 -10.48 3.23 24.04
N LEU A 233 -9.17 3.49 24.15
CA LEU A 233 -8.12 2.53 23.80
C LEU A 233 -8.08 1.34 24.76
N ASP A 234 -8.21 1.61 26.06
CA ASP A 234 -8.30 0.56 27.09
C ASP A 234 -9.57 -0.28 26.92
N GLU A 235 -10.69 0.36 26.56
CA GLU A 235 -11.93 -0.32 26.18
C GLU A 235 -11.75 -1.20 24.94
N LEU A 236 -11.16 -0.66 23.87
CA LEU A 236 -10.88 -1.41 22.66
C LEU A 236 -9.98 -2.63 22.94
N ARG A 237 -8.96 -2.48 23.79
CA ARG A 237 -8.11 -3.60 24.22
C ARG A 237 -8.93 -4.69 24.88
N GLN A 238 -9.77 -4.34 25.87
CA GLN A 238 -10.60 -5.33 26.58
C GLN A 238 -11.54 -6.06 25.62
N VAL A 239 -12.17 -5.34 24.69
CA VAL A 239 -13.06 -5.91 23.68
C VAL A 239 -12.29 -6.82 22.72
N TRP A 240 -11.09 -6.41 22.28
CA TRP A 240 -10.23 -7.18 21.40
C TRP A 240 -9.76 -8.48 22.04
N GLU A 241 -9.18 -8.41 23.24
CA GLU A 241 -8.66 -9.58 23.96
C GLU A 241 -9.78 -10.60 24.24
N ARG A 242 -10.97 -10.09 24.57
CA ARG A 242 -12.18 -10.91 24.71
C ARG A 242 -12.58 -11.55 23.40
N GLU A 243 -12.63 -10.80 22.30
CA GLU A 243 -12.96 -11.35 20.98
C GLU A 243 -11.94 -12.42 20.57
N HIS A 244 -10.65 -12.19 20.78
CA HIS A 244 -9.59 -13.16 20.52
C HIS A 244 -9.78 -14.47 21.31
N ARG A 245 -10.24 -14.39 22.57
CA ARG A 245 -10.52 -15.58 23.39
C ARG A 245 -11.80 -16.32 22.99
N LEU A 246 -12.86 -15.58 22.60
CA LEU A 246 -14.14 -16.16 22.18
C LEU A 246 -14.09 -16.72 20.76
N ASN A 247 -13.37 -16.04 19.88
CA ASN A 247 -13.26 -16.35 18.46
C ASN A 247 -11.81 -16.07 18.02
N PRO A 248 -10.92 -17.09 18.09
CA PRO A 248 -9.50 -16.95 17.80
C PRO A 248 -9.25 -16.13 16.52
N SER A 249 -8.70 -14.93 16.70
CA SER A 249 -8.53 -13.93 15.64
C SER A 249 -7.19 -13.23 15.72
N GLY A 250 -6.63 -12.84 14.58
CA GLY A 250 -5.46 -11.96 14.51
C GLY A 250 -5.80 -10.60 13.91
N LEU A 251 -5.13 -9.54 14.37
CA LEU A 251 -5.28 -8.18 13.86
C LEU A 251 -4.02 -7.70 13.14
N LEU A 252 -4.16 -7.29 11.89
CA LEU A 252 -3.18 -6.50 11.16
C LEU A 252 -3.52 -5.03 11.30
N ILE A 253 -2.61 -4.24 11.86
CA ILE A 253 -2.73 -2.79 11.98
C ILE A 253 -1.87 -2.15 10.89
N ASP A 254 -2.51 -1.47 9.95
CA ASP A 254 -1.86 -0.78 8.85
C ASP A 254 -1.42 0.62 9.26
N GLY A 255 -0.12 0.78 9.44
CA GLY A 255 0.52 2.06 9.70
C GLY A 255 0.92 2.80 8.43
N LEU A 256 0.74 2.25 7.22
CA LEU A 256 1.17 2.92 5.99
C LEU A 256 0.39 4.22 5.80
N GLY A 257 1.12 5.34 5.75
CA GLY A 257 0.53 6.68 5.63
C GLY A 257 -0.04 7.24 6.93
N ALA A 258 0.11 6.54 8.06
CA ALA A 258 -0.22 7.08 9.37
C ALA A 258 0.78 8.17 9.79
N ASP A 259 0.31 9.15 10.57
CA ASP A 259 1.21 10.10 11.21
C ASP A 259 1.98 9.45 12.37
N ALA A 260 3.05 10.11 12.83
CA ALA A 260 3.90 9.57 13.90
C ALA A 260 3.12 9.29 15.20
N ARG A 261 2.09 10.09 15.49
CA ARG A 261 1.28 9.94 16.72
C ARG A 261 0.36 8.73 16.65
N ALA A 262 -0.28 8.50 15.51
CA ALA A 262 -1.12 7.33 15.30
C ALA A 262 -0.29 6.04 15.34
N LEU A 263 0.91 6.08 14.77
CA LEU A 263 1.83 4.96 14.80
C LEU A 263 2.33 4.64 16.22
N GLU A 264 2.70 5.67 16.99
CA GLU A 264 3.09 5.51 18.40
C GLU A 264 1.96 4.91 19.25
N ARG A 265 0.72 5.37 19.05
CA ARG A 265 -0.46 4.78 19.70
C ARG A 265 -0.66 3.32 19.32
N ALA A 266 -0.53 2.97 18.04
CA ALA A 266 -0.65 1.59 17.57
C ALA A 266 0.40 0.66 18.20
N VAL A 267 1.64 1.13 18.32
CA VAL A 267 2.74 0.38 18.96
C VAL A 267 2.48 0.19 20.45
N ASP A 268 2.14 1.25 21.19
CA ASP A 268 1.88 1.17 22.63
C ASP A 268 0.67 0.27 22.92
N TRP A 269 -0.42 0.42 22.17
CA TRP A 269 -1.60 -0.44 22.28
C TRP A 269 -1.23 -1.90 22.03
N THR A 270 -0.53 -2.20 20.94
CA THR A 270 -0.13 -3.58 20.60
C THR A 270 0.78 -4.18 21.66
N SER A 271 1.70 -3.41 22.25
CA SER A 271 2.61 -3.92 23.29
C SER A 271 1.94 -4.28 24.61
N ARG A 272 0.73 -3.77 24.86
CA ARG A 272 -0.05 -3.99 26.09
C ARG A 272 -1.26 -4.89 25.88
N THR A 273 -1.41 -5.41 24.67
CA THR A 273 -2.61 -6.16 24.24
C THR A 273 -2.24 -7.61 24.03
N ASP A 274 -2.93 -8.50 24.73
CA ASP A 274 -2.82 -9.93 24.46
C ASP A 274 -3.50 -10.28 23.12
N GLY A 275 -2.92 -11.23 22.39
CA GLY A 275 -3.47 -11.74 21.14
C GLY A 275 -2.56 -11.52 19.94
N PHE A 276 -3.02 -12.02 18.80
CA PHE A 276 -2.22 -12.10 17.58
C PHE A 276 -2.25 -10.76 16.81
N CYS A 277 -1.50 -9.77 17.27
CA CYS A 277 -1.46 -8.42 16.69
C CYS A 277 -0.13 -8.14 15.97
N VAL A 278 -0.21 -7.59 14.75
CA VAL A 278 0.95 -7.29 13.89
C VAL A 278 0.79 -5.90 13.29
N ILE A 279 1.87 -5.13 13.20
CA ILE A 279 1.87 -3.79 12.60
C ILE A 279 2.56 -3.83 11.24
N ALA A 280 1.89 -3.33 10.19
CA ALA A 280 2.50 -3.10 8.88
C ALA A 280 2.99 -1.64 8.78
N HIS A 281 4.29 -1.45 8.56
CA HIS A 281 4.89 -0.12 8.36
C HIS A 281 6.23 -0.24 7.62
N ASP A 282 6.57 0.73 6.77
CA ASP A 282 7.77 0.72 5.93
C ASP A 282 9.05 1.16 6.67
N GLU A 283 8.94 2.15 7.54
CA GLU A 283 10.05 2.60 8.39
C GLU A 283 10.15 1.78 9.68
N PRO A 284 11.37 1.51 10.18
CA PRO A 284 11.55 0.84 11.47
C PRO A 284 10.79 1.56 12.57
N LEU A 285 9.92 0.83 13.29
CA LEU A 285 9.25 1.39 14.44
C LEU A 285 10.28 1.66 15.53
N ARG A 286 10.24 2.87 16.10
CA ARG A 286 11.09 3.17 17.25
C ARG A 286 10.61 2.31 18.42
N PRO A 287 11.47 1.47 19.01
CA PRO A 287 11.10 0.79 20.24
C PRO A 287 10.88 1.86 21.30
N GLY A 288 9.65 1.95 21.80
CA GLY A 288 9.39 2.63 23.07
C GLY A 288 9.95 1.78 24.21
N SER A 289 9.10 1.40 25.17
CA SER A 289 9.41 0.41 26.20
C SER A 289 9.34 -1.05 25.71
N ALA A 290 8.81 -1.29 24.51
CA ALA A 290 8.58 -2.63 23.98
C ALA A 290 9.64 -3.06 22.95
N ALA A 291 10.05 -4.33 23.00
CA ALA A 291 10.86 -4.92 21.95
C ALA A 291 10.04 -5.03 20.65
N VAL A 292 10.61 -4.58 19.53
CA VAL A 292 9.99 -4.70 18.21
C VAL A 292 10.75 -5.72 17.37
N ALA A 293 10.07 -6.79 16.95
CA ALA A 293 10.62 -7.81 16.05
C ALA A 293 10.26 -7.46 14.61
N ARG A 294 11.23 -6.95 13.86
CA ARG A 294 11.08 -6.62 12.44
C ARG A 294 11.17 -7.86 11.55
N VAL A 295 10.19 -8.03 10.66
CA VAL A 295 10.16 -9.04 9.60
C VAL A 295 10.14 -8.31 8.26
N ASP A 296 11.22 -8.42 7.50
CA ASP A 296 11.30 -7.91 6.14
C ASP A 296 10.71 -8.92 5.16
N VAL A 297 9.60 -8.53 4.54
CA VAL A 297 8.92 -9.28 3.50
C VAL A 297 9.43 -8.79 2.16
N GLY A 298 10.23 -9.63 1.52
CA GLY A 298 10.72 -9.38 0.17
C GLY A 298 9.62 -9.47 -0.88
N ARG A 299 9.94 -8.97 -2.05
CA ARG A 299 9.11 -9.14 -3.26
C ARG A 299 9.05 -10.61 -3.65
N PRO A 300 7.94 -11.07 -4.26
CA PRO A 300 7.94 -12.36 -4.93
C PRO A 300 9.11 -12.42 -5.92
N THR A 301 9.79 -13.55 -5.98
CA THR A 301 10.82 -13.75 -7.01
C THR A 301 10.18 -13.79 -8.40
N VAL A 302 10.98 -13.61 -9.46
CA VAL A 302 10.52 -13.67 -10.85
C VAL A 302 9.75 -14.97 -11.14
N ASP A 303 10.26 -16.11 -10.67
CA ASP A 303 9.63 -17.41 -10.84
C ASP A 303 8.30 -17.53 -10.07
N GLU A 304 8.27 -16.97 -8.85
CA GLU A 304 7.05 -16.95 -8.02
C GLU A 304 5.97 -16.05 -8.61
N GLN A 305 6.37 -14.89 -9.13
CA GLN A 305 5.45 -13.98 -9.79
C GLN A 305 4.89 -14.60 -11.07
N ARG A 306 5.73 -15.31 -11.84
CA ARG A 306 5.29 -16.10 -13.00
C ARG A 306 4.26 -17.16 -12.60
N ALA A 307 4.51 -17.89 -11.51
CA ALA A 307 3.58 -18.87 -10.98
C ALA A 307 2.24 -18.23 -10.59
N LEU A 308 2.26 -17.08 -9.90
CA LEU A 308 1.05 -16.32 -9.54
C LEU A 308 0.24 -15.88 -10.76
N TRP A 309 0.90 -15.41 -11.83
CA TRP A 309 0.25 -15.06 -13.09
C TRP A 309 -0.41 -16.28 -13.73
N VAL A 310 0.32 -17.38 -13.87
CA VAL A 310 -0.20 -18.62 -14.46
C VAL A 310 -1.38 -19.18 -13.67
N GLU A 311 -1.28 -19.21 -12.32
CA GLU A 311 -2.36 -19.64 -11.45
C GLU A 311 -3.62 -18.76 -11.60
N THR A 312 -3.44 -17.44 -11.64
CA THR A 312 -4.55 -16.48 -11.71
C THR A 312 -5.21 -16.44 -13.09
N LEU A 313 -4.43 -16.56 -14.17
CA LEU A 313 -4.94 -16.58 -15.55
C LEU A 313 -5.64 -17.90 -15.87
N GLY A 314 -5.23 -19.01 -15.24
CA GLY A 314 -5.71 -20.35 -15.52
C GLY A 314 -5.27 -20.87 -16.90
N GLN A 315 -5.80 -22.04 -17.31
CA GLN A 315 -5.58 -22.60 -18.65
C GLN A 315 -6.49 -21.90 -19.69
N LYS A 316 -6.18 -20.65 -20.05
CA LYS A 316 -6.85 -19.95 -21.16
C LYS A 316 -5.86 -19.78 -22.32
N GLU A 317 -6.27 -20.18 -23.53
CA GLU A 317 -5.41 -20.25 -24.72
C GLU A 317 -4.92 -18.88 -25.24
N ASP A 318 -5.57 -17.78 -24.85
CA ASP A 318 -5.32 -16.44 -25.41
C ASP A 318 -4.06 -15.73 -24.88
N VAL A 319 -3.40 -16.23 -23.82
CA VAL A 319 -2.21 -15.61 -23.24
C VAL A 319 -1.05 -16.62 -23.24
N SER A 320 -0.08 -16.40 -24.13
CA SER A 320 1.13 -17.23 -24.22
C SER A 320 2.05 -17.06 -23.01
N ALA A 321 2.92 -18.05 -22.79
CA ALA A 321 3.96 -17.95 -21.76
C ALA A 321 4.89 -16.74 -21.99
N GLU A 322 5.13 -16.36 -23.24
CA GLU A 322 5.96 -15.20 -23.59
C GLU A 322 5.33 -13.88 -23.15
N HIS A 323 4.00 -13.75 -23.25
CA HIS A 323 3.29 -12.58 -22.74
C HIS A 323 3.40 -12.46 -21.22
N VAL A 324 3.27 -13.58 -20.48
CA VAL A 324 3.47 -13.59 -19.03
C VAL A 324 4.91 -13.21 -18.68
N ASP A 325 5.89 -13.75 -19.40
CA ASP A 325 7.30 -13.43 -19.19
C ASP A 325 7.57 -11.93 -19.44
N ALA A 326 6.94 -11.32 -20.45
CA ALA A 326 7.01 -9.88 -20.70
C ALA A 326 6.40 -9.06 -19.55
N LEU A 327 5.27 -9.47 -18.98
CA LEU A 327 4.64 -8.80 -17.84
C LEU A 327 5.53 -8.87 -16.60
N VAL A 328 6.00 -10.07 -16.23
CA VAL A 328 6.90 -10.29 -15.08
C VAL A 328 8.21 -9.52 -15.22
N SER A 329 8.70 -9.37 -16.45
CA SER A 329 9.92 -8.60 -16.72
C SER A 329 9.74 -7.11 -16.46
N ASN A 330 8.54 -6.57 -16.70
CA ASN A 330 8.26 -5.14 -16.70
C ASN A 330 7.51 -4.62 -15.47
N PHE A 331 6.73 -5.45 -14.80
CA PHE A 331 5.88 -5.03 -13.69
C PHE A 331 6.13 -5.86 -12.44
N ASP A 332 6.41 -5.18 -11.33
CA ASP A 332 6.62 -5.78 -10.02
C ASP A 332 5.31 -5.76 -9.21
N LEU A 333 4.41 -6.66 -9.57
CA LEU A 333 3.09 -6.84 -8.95
C LEU A 333 3.08 -8.03 -8.00
N GLY A 334 2.50 -7.83 -6.81
CA GLY A 334 2.13 -8.89 -5.89
C GLY A 334 0.82 -9.59 -6.29
N ALA A 335 0.42 -10.59 -5.53
CA ALA A 335 -0.76 -11.41 -5.82
C ALA A 335 -2.06 -10.57 -5.93
N ALA A 336 -2.28 -9.60 -5.03
CA ALA A 336 -3.41 -8.68 -5.13
C ALA A 336 -3.42 -7.84 -6.42
N GLY A 337 -2.25 -7.31 -6.81
CA GLY A 337 -2.11 -6.52 -8.05
C GLY A 337 -2.38 -7.36 -9.30
N ILE A 338 -1.84 -8.57 -9.35
CA ILE A 338 -2.10 -9.54 -10.44
C ILE A 338 -3.59 -9.86 -10.54
N ARG A 339 -4.27 -10.14 -9.42
CA ARG A 339 -5.73 -10.38 -9.41
C ARG A 339 -6.51 -9.16 -9.90
N ALA A 340 -6.14 -7.96 -9.47
CA ALA A 340 -6.79 -6.72 -9.90
C ALA A 340 -6.68 -6.51 -11.41
N VAL A 341 -5.49 -6.72 -11.99
CA VAL A 341 -5.28 -6.61 -13.45
C VAL A 341 -6.04 -7.70 -14.20
N CYS A 342 -6.00 -8.95 -13.72
CA CYS A 342 -6.76 -10.05 -14.32
C CYS A 342 -8.28 -9.82 -14.28
N ALA A 343 -8.78 -9.11 -13.27
CA ALA A 343 -10.20 -8.75 -13.16
C ALA A 343 -10.64 -7.65 -14.14
N MET A 344 -9.70 -6.87 -14.70
CA MET A 344 -9.99 -5.87 -15.73
C MET A 344 -10.21 -6.46 -17.12
N ARG A 345 -10.01 -7.78 -17.29
CA ARG A 345 -10.24 -8.46 -18.57
C ARG A 345 -11.73 -8.44 -18.92
N THR A 346 -12.04 -7.99 -20.12
CA THR A 346 -13.37 -8.09 -20.74
C THR A 346 -13.59 -9.52 -21.24
N SER A 347 -14.85 -9.95 -21.27
CA SER A 347 -15.25 -11.27 -21.82
C SER A 347 -15.31 -11.29 -23.35
N GLU A 348 -14.86 -10.22 -24.02
CA GLU A 348 -15.01 -10.08 -25.47
C GLU A 348 -13.88 -10.80 -26.22
N PRO A 349 -14.20 -11.74 -27.14
CA PRO A 349 -13.22 -12.62 -27.78
C PRO A 349 -12.37 -11.95 -28.88
N GLN A 350 -12.56 -10.66 -29.17
CA GLN A 350 -11.85 -9.95 -30.25
C GLN A 350 -10.71 -9.04 -29.77
N GLU A 351 -10.56 -8.80 -28.47
CA GLU A 351 -9.52 -7.91 -27.95
C GLU A 351 -8.23 -8.66 -27.61
N ASP A 352 -7.09 -8.05 -27.95
CA ASP A 352 -5.75 -8.55 -27.58
C ASP A 352 -5.59 -8.54 -26.06
N GLN A 353 -5.79 -9.71 -25.45
CA GLN A 353 -5.73 -9.92 -24.01
C GLN A 353 -4.36 -9.56 -23.43
N ALA A 354 -3.27 -9.74 -24.19
CA ALA A 354 -1.94 -9.36 -23.73
C ALA A 354 -1.83 -7.83 -23.59
N GLN A 355 -2.39 -7.09 -24.56
CA GLN A 355 -2.42 -5.63 -24.52
C GLN A 355 -3.31 -5.08 -23.40
N ILE A 356 -4.45 -5.73 -23.11
CA ILE A 356 -5.31 -5.37 -21.97
C ILE A 356 -4.55 -5.54 -20.66
N LEU A 357 -3.90 -6.70 -20.45
CA LEU A 357 -3.11 -6.97 -19.25
C LEU A 357 -1.97 -5.97 -19.08
N TRP A 358 -1.25 -5.66 -20.16
CA TRP A 358 -0.18 -4.65 -20.16
C TRP A 358 -0.71 -3.27 -19.77
N THR A 359 -1.83 -2.86 -20.36
CA THR A 359 -2.48 -1.57 -20.09
C THR A 359 -3.01 -1.51 -18.65
N GLY A 360 -3.57 -2.61 -18.13
CA GLY A 360 -4.02 -2.74 -16.75
C GLY A 360 -2.86 -2.65 -15.75
N CYS A 361 -1.72 -3.30 -16.04
CA CYS A 361 -0.50 -3.18 -15.22
C CYS A 361 -0.02 -1.73 -15.15
N ARG A 362 0.04 -1.03 -16.31
CA ARG A 362 0.34 0.41 -16.35
C ARG A 362 -0.63 1.23 -15.54
N ALA A 363 -1.93 0.98 -15.68
CA ALA A 363 -2.98 1.72 -14.97
C ALA A 363 -2.85 1.58 -13.45
N LEU A 364 -2.59 0.37 -12.95
CA LEU A 364 -2.40 0.10 -11.52
C LEU A 364 -1.20 0.87 -10.95
N ALA A 365 -0.11 0.99 -11.73
CA ALA A 365 1.10 1.66 -11.27
C ALA A 365 1.04 3.19 -11.34
N ARG A 366 0.22 3.78 -12.24
CA ARG A 366 0.10 5.24 -12.40
C ARG A 366 -0.30 5.96 -11.12
N GLY A 367 -1.23 5.39 -10.34
CA GLY A 367 -1.87 6.06 -9.21
C GLY A 367 -0.90 6.58 -8.13
N ARG A 368 0.26 5.94 -7.93
CA ARG A 368 1.24 6.37 -6.92
C ARG A 368 2.31 7.33 -7.44
N LEU A 369 2.61 7.27 -8.74
CA LEU A 369 3.66 8.08 -9.37
C LEU A 369 3.14 9.46 -9.78
N ASP A 370 1.86 9.57 -10.15
CA ASP A 370 1.25 10.84 -10.58
C ASP A 370 1.30 11.90 -9.45
N ASP A 371 1.29 11.49 -8.17
CA ASP A 371 1.44 12.39 -7.01
C ASP A 371 2.89 12.85 -6.76
N LEU A 372 3.88 12.12 -7.29
CA LEU A 372 5.30 12.30 -6.98
C LEU A 372 6.12 12.87 -8.15
N ALA A 373 5.66 12.70 -9.39
CA ALA A 373 6.39 13.08 -10.58
C ALA A 373 5.44 13.50 -11.72
N GLN A 374 5.96 14.30 -12.66
CA GLN A 374 5.17 14.77 -13.79
C GLN A 374 5.16 13.72 -14.90
N ARG A 375 3.99 13.15 -15.22
CA ARG A 375 3.85 12.28 -16.38
C ARG A 375 3.97 13.06 -17.70
N ILE A 376 4.80 12.56 -18.61
CA ILE A 376 4.89 13.02 -20.00
C ILE A 376 4.17 12.00 -20.88
N THR A 377 3.16 12.44 -21.62
CA THR A 377 2.52 11.62 -22.64
C THR A 377 3.42 11.61 -23.88
N PRO A 378 3.96 10.45 -24.30
CA PRO A 378 4.82 10.38 -25.48
C PRO A 378 4.06 10.83 -26.72
N ARG A 379 4.60 11.83 -27.43
CA ARG A 379 4.07 12.25 -28.74
C ARG A 379 5.10 12.12 -29.85
N ALA A 380 6.38 12.16 -29.49
CA ALA A 380 7.47 12.02 -30.44
C ALA A 380 7.73 10.57 -30.84
N THR A 381 8.07 10.37 -32.11
CA THR A 381 8.48 9.10 -32.71
C THR A 381 9.93 9.17 -33.20
N TRP A 382 10.49 8.04 -33.63
CA TRP A 382 11.82 8.02 -34.25
C TRP A 382 11.94 8.94 -35.47
N ALA A 383 10.83 9.22 -36.17
CA ALA A 383 10.83 10.13 -37.32
C ALA A 383 11.00 11.61 -36.91
N ASP A 384 10.56 11.97 -35.70
CA ASP A 384 10.65 13.33 -35.17
C ASP A 384 12.02 13.64 -34.57
N LEU A 385 12.76 12.59 -34.17
CA LEU A 385 14.06 12.72 -33.53
C LEU A 385 15.20 12.80 -34.55
N VAL A 386 15.69 14.02 -34.80
CA VAL A 386 16.84 14.25 -35.68
C VAL A 386 18.14 14.25 -34.88
N LEU A 387 18.87 13.14 -34.94
CA LEU A 387 20.21 12.97 -34.37
C LEU A 387 21.17 12.36 -35.39
N PRO A 388 22.49 12.41 -35.16
CA PRO A 388 23.43 11.65 -35.97
C PRO A 388 23.32 10.14 -35.68
N ASP A 389 23.64 9.31 -36.67
CA ASP A 389 23.40 7.87 -36.62
C ASP A 389 24.02 7.16 -35.40
N PRO A 390 25.27 7.46 -34.97
CA PRO A 390 25.84 6.81 -33.79
C PRO A 390 25.02 7.03 -32.51
N GLN A 391 24.41 8.20 -32.36
CA GLN A 391 23.56 8.52 -31.21
C GLN A 391 22.21 7.79 -31.30
N VAL A 392 21.64 7.68 -32.51
CA VAL A 392 20.41 6.92 -32.74
C VAL A 392 20.62 5.44 -32.45
N ASP A 393 21.76 4.89 -32.86
CA ASP A 393 22.10 3.48 -32.60
C ASP A 393 22.27 3.21 -31.10
N LEU A 394 22.92 4.12 -30.34
CA LEU A 394 22.97 4.03 -28.88
C LEU A 394 21.57 4.04 -28.23
N LEU A 395 20.63 4.85 -28.73
CA LEU A 395 19.25 4.85 -28.24
C LEU A 395 18.54 3.53 -28.55
N ARG A 396 18.78 2.92 -29.72
CA ARG A 396 18.24 1.60 -30.08
C ARG A 396 18.85 0.48 -29.23
N GLU A 397 20.13 0.58 -28.88
CA GLU A 397 20.78 -0.33 -27.95
C GLU A 397 20.13 -0.28 -26.56
N ILE A 398 19.81 0.93 -26.07
CA ILE A 398 19.06 1.11 -24.82
C ILE A 398 17.71 0.35 -24.89
N VAL A 399 16.92 0.56 -25.96
CA VAL A 399 15.63 -0.15 -26.15
C VAL A 399 15.82 -1.66 -26.12
N THR A 400 16.79 -2.16 -26.89
CA THR A 400 17.09 -3.60 -27.00
C THR A 400 17.42 -4.18 -25.63
N GLN A 401 18.24 -3.48 -24.86
CA GLN A 401 18.66 -3.93 -23.54
C GLN A 401 17.53 -3.92 -22.52
N VAL A 402 16.63 -2.93 -22.58
CA VAL A 402 15.42 -2.92 -21.74
C VAL A 402 14.52 -4.10 -22.09
N ARG A 403 14.29 -4.37 -23.38
CA ARG A 403 13.45 -5.51 -23.85
C ARG A 403 14.04 -6.87 -23.47
N CYS A 404 15.35 -7.05 -23.63
CA CYS A 404 16.01 -8.34 -23.42
C CYS A 404 16.52 -8.56 -21.99
N ARG A 405 16.27 -7.64 -21.03
CA ARG A 405 16.89 -7.70 -19.69
C ARG A 405 16.60 -8.99 -18.92
N SER A 406 15.37 -9.49 -18.94
CA SER A 406 15.00 -10.70 -18.20
C SER A 406 15.60 -11.96 -18.83
N LEU A 407 15.69 -12.01 -20.16
CA LEU A 407 16.38 -13.07 -20.87
C LEU A 407 17.86 -13.12 -20.45
N VAL A 408 18.55 -11.97 -20.47
CA VAL A 408 19.99 -11.94 -20.15
C VAL A 408 20.25 -12.13 -18.65
N TYR A 409 19.54 -11.41 -17.78
CA TYR A 409 19.82 -11.42 -16.35
C TYR A 409 19.27 -12.66 -15.65
N ASP A 410 18.05 -13.08 -15.98
CA ASP A 410 17.36 -14.15 -15.26
C ASP A 410 17.61 -15.49 -15.97
N ARG A 411 17.27 -15.62 -17.26
CA ARG A 411 17.39 -16.90 -17.99
C ARG A 411 18.83 -17.29 -18.31
N TRP A 412 19.65 -16.36 -18.81
CA TRP A 412 21.07 -16.61 -19.06
C TRP A 412 21.91 -16.46 -17.79
N GLY A 413 21.32 -16.00 -16.69
CA GLY A 413 21.91 -16.06 -15.35
C GLY A 413 22.98 -15.00 -15.06
N PHE A 414 23.11 -13.94 -15.87
CA PHE A 414 24.09 -12.87 -15.62
C PHE A 414 23.86 -12.12 -14.29
N SER A 415 22.64 -12.16 -13.74
CA SER A 415 22.37 -11.64 -12.40
C SER A 415 23.14 -12.36 -11.28
N ARG A 416 23.48 -13.64 -11.47
CA ARG A 416 24.19 -14.45 -10.47
C ARG A 416 25.68 -14.13 -10.40
N SER A 417 26.28 -13.73 -11.54
CA SER A 417 27.69 -13.34 -11.63
C SER A 417 27.94 -11.88 -11.23
N SER A 418 26.91 -11.03 -11.28
CA SER A 418 27.01 -9.59 -11.01
C SER A 418 25.90 -9.15 -10.06
N GLY A 419 26.17 -9.20 -8.75
CA GLY A 419 25.20 -8.85 -7.70
C GLY A 419 24.86 -7.36 -7.55
N ARG A 420 25.29 -6.49 -8.48
CA ARG A 420 25.03 -5.03 -8.47
C ARG A 420 24.83 -4.53 -9.91
N GLY A 421 23.97 -3.52 -10.11
CA GLY A 421 23.87 -2.79 -11.38
C GLY A 421 23.00 -3.42 -12.46
N LEU A 422 21.89 -4.08 -12.09
CA LEU A 422 20.93 -4.62 -13.05
C LEU A 422 20.07 -3.53 -13.71
N GLY A 423 20.05 -2.33 -13.12
CA GLY A 423 19.35 -1.18 -13.68
C GLY A 423 20.01 -0.64 -14.95
N ILE A 424 19.18 -0.10 -15.84
CA ILE A 424 19.66 0.55 -17.06
C ILE A 424 19.66 2.05 -16.78
N SER A 425 20.86 2.59 -16.56
CA SER A 425 21.09 4.01 -16.32
C SER A 425 21.72 4.66 -17.56
N ALA A 426 21.15 5.78 -17.99
CA ALA A 426 21.63 6.55 -19.13
C ALA A 426 21.80 8.03 -18.77
N LEU A 427 22.80 8.68 -19.36
CA LEU A 427 22.97 10.12 -19.31
C LEU A 427 22.80 10.72 -20.70
N PHE A 428 21.86 11.65 -20.83
CA PHE A 428 21.63 12.45 -22.02
C PHE A 428 22.26 13.82 -21.84
N ALA A 429 23.33 14.09 -22.57
CA ALA A 429 24.15 15.26 -22.38
C ALA A 429 24.20 16.13 -23.65
N GLY A 430 23.81 17.40 -23.55
CA GLY A 430 23.86 18.32 -24.68
C GLY A 430 23.23 19.66 -24.36
N THR A 431 23.42 20.67 -25.19
CA THR A 431 22.86 22.01 -24.93
C THR A 431 21.34 21.99 -24.83
N SER A 432 20.74 23.00 -24.20
CA SER A 432 19.28 23.11 -24.14
C SER A 432 18.67 23.11 -25.54
N GLY A 433 17.51 22.45 -25.71
CA GLY A 433 16.79 22.39 -26.98
C GLY A 433 17.36 21.41 -28.03
N THR A 434 18.25 20.48 -27.67
CA THR A 434 18.81 19.46 -28.58
C THR A 434 18.02 18.15 -28.66
N GLY A 435 16.87 18.05 -27.98
CA GLY A 435 15.99 16.88 -28.07
C GLY A 435 16.17 15.81 -26.99
N LYS A 436 16.86 16.11 -25.88
CA LYS A 436 17.03 15.16 -24.75
C LYS A 436 15.70 14.59 -24.21
N THR A 437 14.76 15.47 -23.88
CA THR A 437 13.42 15.07 -23.39
C THR A 437 12.63 14.33 -24.48
N MET A 438 12.76 14.78 -25.74
CA MET A 438 12.12 14.15 -26.89
C MET A 438 12.62 12.71 -27.11
N ALA A 439 13.91 12.46 -26.95
CA ALA A 439 14.46 11.11 -27.01
C ALA A 439 13.86 10.22 -25.90
N GLY A 440 13.66 10.75 -24.70
CA GLY A 440 12.92 10.05 -23.64
C GLY A 440 11.50 9.67 -24.04
N GLU A 441 10.76 10.56 -24.72
CA GLU A 441 9.43 10.25 -25.27
C GLU A 441 9.47 9.14 -26.32
N VAL A 442 10.44 9.20 -27.24
CA VAL A 442 10.61 8.16 -28.28
C VAL A 442 10.87 6.79 -27.65
N LEU A 443 11.76 6.73 -26.65
CA LEU A 443 12.04 5.49 -25.91
C LEU A 443 10.79 4.97 -25.19
N ALA A 444 10.00 5.86 -24.57
CA ALA A 444 8.76 5.49 -23.87
C ALA A 444 7.69 4.95 -24.83
N GLY A 445 7.54 5.58 -26.00
CA GLY A 445 6.64 5.11 -27.06
C GLY A 445 7.04 3.74 -27.59
N GLU A 446 8.33 3.55 -27.90
CA GLU A 446 8.87 2.28 -28.42
C GLU A 446 8.79 1.14 -27.41
N LEU A 447 8.96 1.43 -26.11
CA LEU A 447 8.86 0.43 -25.03
C LEU A 447 7.43 0.25 -24.52
N GLN A 448 6.49 1.09 -24.96
CA GLN A 448 5.11 1.15 -24.46
C GLN A 448 5.01 1.33 -22.93
N LEU A 449 5.95 2.08 -22.35
CA LEU A 449 6.04 2.39 -20.92
C LEU A 449 5.65 3.84 -20.64
N ASP A 450 5.22 4.13 -19.42
CA ASP A 450 4.95 5.51 -19.00
C ASP A 450 6.27 6.26 -18.73
N LEU A 451 6.34 7.53 -19.16
CA LEU A 451 7.48 8.43 -18.93
C LEU A 451 7.15 9.42 -17.82
N TYR A 452 7.98 9.44 -16.77
CA TYR A 452 7.85 10.39 -15.68
C TYR A 452 9.07 11.30 -15.63
N ARG A 453 8.82 12.60 -15.59
CA ARG A 453 9.84 13.63 -15.38
C ARG A 453 9.91 14.01 -13.91
N ILE A 454 11.10 13.90 -13.35
CA ILE A 454 11.46 14.31 -11.99
C ILE A 454 12.37 15.52 -12.13
N ASP A 455 11.93 16.65 -11.59
CA ASP A 455 12.76 17.84 -11.48
C ASP A 455 13.61 17.73 -10.21
N LEU A 456 14.90 17.45 -10.37
CA LEU A 456 15.83 17.29 -9.25
C LEU A 456 15.95 18.58 -8.42
N SER A 457 15.76 19.76 -9.01
CA SER A 457 15.81 21.04 -8.29
C SER A 457 14.64 21.19 -7.30
N SER A 458 13.49 20.59 -7.61
CA SER A 458 12.31 20.60 -6.75
C SER A 458 12.37 19.58 -5.61
N VAL A 459 13.14 18.49 -5.78
CA VAL A 459 13.29 17.40 -4.79
C VAL A 459 14.35 17.73 -3.74
N VAL A 460 15.30 18.60 -4.08
CA VAL A 460 16.35 19.12 -3.17
C VAL A 460 15.80 20.35 -2.43
N SER A 461 14.86 20.13 -1.50
CA SER A 461 14.38 21.18 -0.61
C SER A 461 15.37 21.44 0.53
N LYS A 462 15.21 22.56 1.25
CA LYS A 462 16.12 23.07 2.32
C LYS A 462 16.33 22.14 3.53
N TYR A 463 15.70 20.96 3.57
CA TYR A 463 15.72 20.05 4.71
C TYR A 463 16.41 18.72 4.36
N ILE A 464 17.61 18.53 4.92
CA ILE A 464 18.44 17.33 4.77
C ILE A 464 17.63 16.10 5.26
N GLY A 465 17.45 15.10 4.39
CA GLY A 465 16.76 13.83 4.69
C GLY A 465 15.38 13.64 4.05
N GLU A 466 14.64 14.72 3.74
CA GLU A 466 13.37 14.61 3.00
C GLU A 466 13.59 14.22 1.54
N THR A 467 14.69 14.68 0.93
CA THR A 467 15.10 14.37 -0.45
C THR A 467 15.33 12.86 -0.65
N GLU A 468 16.01 12.17 0.29
CA GLU A 468 16.22 10.72 0.20
C GLU A 468 14.89 9.96 0.28
N LYS A 469 14.02 10.35 1.21
CA LYS A 469 12.70 9.75 1.38
C LYS A 469 11.84 9.94 0.12
N ASN A 470 11.86 11.13 -0.48
CA ASN A 470 11.15 11.41 -1.72
C ASN A 470 11.70 10.61 -2.90
N LEU A 471 13.03 10.56 -3.08
CA LEU A 471 13.66 9.72 -4.11
C LEU A 471 13.33 8.24 -3.91
N ARG A 472 13.37 7.75 -2.66
CA ARG A 472 12.97 6.38 -2.32
C ARG A 472 11.54 6.09 -2.79
N ARG A 473 10.59 6.96 -2.43
CA ARG A 473 9.18 6.84 -2.83
C ARG A 473 9.01 6.83 -4.35
N VAL A 474 9.72 7.69 -5.08
CA VAL A 474 9.68 7.73 -6.55
C VAL A 474 10.15 6.40 -7.14
N PHE A 475 11.33 5.89 -6.75
CA PHE A 475 11.83 4.64 -7.29
C PHE A 475 10.98 3.44 -6.88
N ASP A 476 10.53 3.36 -5.62
CA ASP A 476 9.69 2.25 -5.14
C ASP A 476 8.31 2.22 -5.85
N ALA A 477 7.76 3.39 -6.18
CA ALA A 477 6.54 3.49 -6.98
C ALA A 477 6.80 3.13 -8.46
N ALA A 478 7.93 3.56 -9.02
CA ALA A 478 8.35 3.26 -10.38
C ALA A 478 8.58 1.77 -10.63
N GLU A 479 9.13 1.05 -9.66
CA GLU A 479 9.42 -0.38 -9.78
C GLU A 479 8.16 -1.22 -9.99
N GLN A 480 7.03 -0.83 -9.42
CA GLN A 480 5.75 -1.53 -9.63
C GLN A 480 5.24 -1.39 -11.07
N GLY A 481 5.52 -0.25 -11.71
CA GLY A 481 4.97 0.12 -13.01
C GLY A 481 5.85 -0.05 -14.22
N GLY A 482 7.12 -0.43 -14.02
CA GLY A 482 8.09 -0.48 -15.12
C GLY A 482 8.27 0.88 -15.81
N ALA A 483 8.16 1.99 -15.09
CA ALA A 483 8.18 3.32 -15.70
C ALA A 483 9.58 3.74 -16.17
N ILE A 484 9.65 4.65 -17.14
CA ILE A 484 10.89 5.36 -17.48
C ILE A 484 10.98 6.61 -16.61
N LEU A 485 12.07 6.73 -15.85
CA LEU A 485 12.31 7.89 -14.99
C LEU A 485 13.30 8.84 -15.66
N LEU A 486 12.85 10.05 -15.98
CA LEU A 486 13.65 11.13 -16.55
C LEU A 486 13.95 12.16 -15.47
N PHE A 487 15.17 12.14 -14.97
CA PHE A 487 15.69 13.11 -14.02
C PHE A 487 16.27 14.29 -14.80
N ASP A 488 15.56 15.42 -14.78
CA ASP A 488 15.96 16.64 -15.50
C ASP A 488 16.94 17.47 -14.66
N GLU A 489 17.81 18.24 -15.32
CA GLU A 489 18.76 19.18 -14.70
C GLU A 489 19.74 18.54 -13.70
N ALA A 490 20.34 17.41 -14.05
CA ALA A 490 21.31 16.73 -13.21
C ALA A 490 22.50 17.63 -12.82
N ASP A 491 22.87 18.62 -13.64
CA ASP A 491 23.93 19.59 -13.31
C ASP A 491 23.68 20.39 -12.03
N ALA A 492 22.43 20.54 -11.58
CA ALA A 492 22.13 21.15 -10.28
C ALA A 492 22.70 20.34 -9.09
N LEU A 493 22.75 19.02 -9.23
CA LEU A 493 23.30 18.08 -8.25
C LEU A 493 24.78 17.76 -8.47
N PHE A 494 25.21 17.64 -9.73
CA PHE A 494 26.53 17.12 -10.10
C PHE A 494 27.57 18.20 -10.43
N GLY A 495 27.21 19.49 -10.42
CA GLY A 495 28.14 20.55 -10.75
C GLY A 495 29.37 20.55 -9.84
N LYS A 496 30.59 20.62 -10.42
CA LYS A 496 31.86 20.83 -9.70
C LYS A 496 31.75 22.05 -8.78
N ARG A 497 31.37 21.84 -7.52
CA ARG A 497 31.51 22.85 -6.48
C ARG A 497 32.95 22.77 -5.98
N SER A 498 33.63 23.90 -6.09
CA SER A 498 35.01 24.11 -5.67
C SER A 498 35.25 23.65 -4.23
N GLU A 499 36.47 23.19 -3.98
CA GLU A 499 37.09 22.83 -2.69
C GLU A 499 36.25 23.06 -1.43
N VAL A 500 35.90 21.93 -0.80
CA VAL A 500 35.35 21.75 0.55
C VAL A 500 35.68 22.90 1.50
N LYS A 501 34.68 23.74 1.81
CA LYS A 501 34.75 24.68 2.94
C LYS A 501 33.53 24.66 3.87
N ASP A 502 32.39 24.08 3.48
CA ASP A 502 31.19 24.07 4.32
C ASP A 502 30.62 22.68 4.62
N SER A 503 30.01 22.53 5.79
CA SER A 503 29.34 21.31 6.24
C SER A 503 28.18 20.89 5.32
N HIS A 504 27.55 21.83 4.61
CA HIS A 504 26.50 21.57 3.62
C HIS A 504 26.97 20.81 2.36
N ASP A 505 28.22 20.96 1.92
CA ASP A 505 28.71 20.29 0.70
C ASP A 505 28.93 18.78 0.90
N ARG A 506 29.16 18.32 2.13
CA ARG A 506 29.24 16.88 2.43
C ARG A 506 27.91 16.16 2.28
N PHE A 507 26.79 16.84 2.55
CA PHE A 507 25.45 16.23 2.47
C PHE A 507 24.97 16.07 1.03
N ALA A 508 25.32 17.00 0.14
CA ALA A 508 25.03 16.89 -1.30
C ALA A 508 25.71 15.66 -1.95
N ASN A 509 26.93 15.32 -1.54
CA ASN A 509 27.63 14.12 -2.04
C ASN A 509 26.96 12.81 -1.59
N ILE A 510 26.34 12.80 -0.40
CA ILE A 510 25.60 11.62 0.11
C ILE A 510 24.32 11.42 -0.69
N GLU A 511 23.57 12.49 -0.98
CA GLU A 511 22.34 12.45 -1.79
C GLU A 511 22.60 12.00 -3.23
N VAL A 512 23.67 12.49 -3.85
CA VAL A 512 24.12 12.06 -5.18
C VAL A 512 24.50 10.57 -5.20
N SER A 513 25.21 10.12 -4.17
CA SER A 513 25.61 8.71 -4.04
C SER A 513 24.40 7.79 -3.89
N TYR A 514 23.39 8.22 -3.12
CA TYR A 514 22.13 7.52 -2.97
C TYR A 514 21.35 7.45 -4.30
N LEU A 515 21.20 8.57 -5.02
CA LEU A 515 20.52 8.61 -6.31
C LEU A 515 21.15 7.60 -7.30
N LEU A 516 22.48 7.61 -7.42
CA LEU A 516 23.18 6.68 -8.31
C LEU A 516 23.02 5.22 -7.88
N GLN A 517 23.12 4.94 -6.58
CA GLN A 517 22.88 3.60 -6.06
C GLN A 517 21.45 3.13 -6.37
N ARG A 518 20.45 4.01 -6.23
CA ARG A 518 19.06 3.70 -6.57
C ARG A 518 18.88 3.49 -8.07
N MET A 519 19.51 4.30 -8.93
CA MET A 519 19.48 4.11 -10.38
C MET A 519 20.11 2.78 -10.82
N GLU A 520 21.20 2.35 -10.17
CA GLU A 520 21.84 1.05 -10.44
C GLU A 520 20.99 -0.14 -9.97
N ALA A 521 20.21 0.04 -8.90
CA ALA A 521 19.31 -0.97 -8.36
C ALA A 521 17.97 -1.03 -9.10
N TYR A 522 17.53 0.09 -9.67
CA TYR A 522 16.24 0.22 -10.32
C TYR A 522 16.14 -0.67 -11.56
N ARG A 523 15.25 -1.68 -11.57
CA ARG A 523 15.11 -2.64 -12.68
C ARG A 523 14.54 -2.04 -13.98
N GLY A 524 14.11 -0.78 -13.97
CA GLY A 524 13.64 -0.06 -15.15
C GLY A 524 14.74 0.81 -15.81
N LEU A 525 14.30 1.77 -16.63
CA LEU A 525 15.17 2.72 -17.31
C LEU A 525 15.18 4.06 -16.56
N ALA A 526 16.34 4.46 -16.05
CA ALA A 526 16.56 5.76 -15.43
C ALA A 526 17.48 6.62 -16.32
N ILE A 527 16.99 7.79 -16.71
CA ILE A 527 17.66 8.72 -17.63
C ILE A 527 17.96 10.00 -16.87
N LEU A 528 19.23 10.40 -16.81
CA LEU A 528 19.65 11.73 -16.37
C LEU A 528 19.78 12.63 -17.59
N THR A 529 19.31 13.87 -17.51
CA THR A 529 19.63 14.90 -18.51
C THR A 529 20.58 15.92 -17.92
N THR A 530 21.50 16.45 -18.74
CA THR A 530 22.31 17.60 -18.36
C THR A 530 22.61 18.50 -19.54
N ASN A 531 22.77 19.79 -19.26
CA ASN A 531 23.30 20.74 -20.22
C ASN A 531 24.83 20.86 -20.16
N LEU A 532 25.46 20.40 -19.07
CA LEU A 532 26.88 20.63 -18.75
C LEU A 532 27.63 19.32 -18.49
N LYS A 533 27.85 18.51 -19.54
CA LYS A 533 28.61 17.23 -19.44
C LYS A 533 29.94 17.38 -18.70
N LYS A 534 30.69 18.45 -18.98
CA LYS A 534 32.02 18.72 -18.40
C LYS A 534 31.99 18.97 -16.89
N ALA A 535 30.83 19.29 -16.33
CA ALA A 535 30.64 19.52 -14.90
C ALA A 535 30.47 18.20 -14.12
N ILE A 536 30.10 17.11 -14.78
CA ILE A 536 29.94 15.79 -14.16
C ILE A 536 31.31 15.14 -13.99
N ASP A 537 31.55 14.58 -12.80
CA ASP A 537 32.79 13.85 -12.50
C ASP A 537 32.90 12.52 -13.29
N GLU A 538 34.13 12.16 -13.64
CA GLU A 538 34.43 10.95 -14.42
C GLU A 538 34.06 9.68 -13.66
N ALA A 539 34.19 9.68 -12.32
CA ALA A 539 33.77 8.55 -11.49
C ALA A 539 32.27 8.26 -11.62
N PHE A 540 31.44 9.29 -11.82
CA PHE A 540 30.00 9.14 -12.04
C PHE A 540 29.69 8.62 -13.44
N LEU A 541 30.38 9.13 -14.46
CA LEU A 541 30.21 8.65 -15.84
C LEU A 541 30.50 7.15 -15.96
N ARG A 542 31.49 6.63 -15.22
CA ARG A 542 31.84 5.19 -15.22
C ARG A 542 30.76 4.29 -14.60
N ARG A 543 29.87 4.84 -13.78
CA ARG A 543 28.74 4.10 -13.16
C ARG A 543 27.50 4.08 -14.04
N LEU A 544 27.42 4.98 -15.01
CA LEU A 544 26.32 5.04 -15.97
C LEU A 544 26.57 4.06 -17.11
N ARG A 545 25.53 3.31 -17.48
CA ARG A 545 25.67 2.29 -18.53
C ARG A 545 25.77 2.90 -19.92
N PHE A 546 25.02 3.97 -20.17
CA PHE A 546 25.06 4.69 -21.43
C PHE A 546 25.31 6.18 -21.20
N VAL A 547 26.10 6.77 -22.09
CA VAL A 547 26.27 8.22 -22.18
C VAL A 547 25.98 8.60 -23.63
N VAL A 548 24.83 9.24 -23.85
CA VAL A 548 24.39 9.68 -25.17
C VAL A 548 24.61 11.18 -25.27
N ASP A 549 25.50 11.58 -26.17
CA ASP A 549 25.76 12.97 -26.48
C ASP A 549 24.71 13.49 -27.48
N PHE A 550 24.11 14.64 -27.19
CA PHE A 550 23.17 15.36 -28.04
C PHE A 550 23.90 16.59 -28.60
N PRO A 551 24.64 16.43 -29.72
CA PRO A 551 25.43 17.51 -30.28
C PRO A 551 24.54 18.64 -30.78
N PHE A 552 25.13 19.82 -30.91
CA PHE A 552 24.46 20.92 -31.59
C PHE A 552 24.20 20.53 -33.06
N PRO A 553 22.97 20.72 -33.59
CA PRO A 553 22.63 20.22 -34.92
C PRO A 553 23.44 20.92 -36.00
N ASP A 554 24.03 20.15 -36.91
CA ASP A 554 24.70 20.69 -38.11
C ASP A 554 23.67 21.25 -39.12
N GLN A 555 24.15 21.80 -40.23
CA GLN A 555 23.26 22.41 -41.23
C GLN A 555 22.28 21.38 -41.83
N ALA A 556 22.74 20.15 -42.11
CA ALA A 556 21.89 19.11 -42.68
C ALA A 556 20.80 18.66 -41.69
N ALA A 557 21.15 18.50 -40.41
CA ALA A 557 20.23 18.21 -39.33
C ALA A 557 19.22 19.34 -39.14
N ARG A 558 19.64 20.61 -39.16
CA ARG A 558 18.72 21.76 -39.07
C ARG A 558 17.75 21.80 -40.24
N ALA A 559 18.19 21.49 -41.46
CA ALA A 559 17.29 21.38 -42.62
C ALA A 559 16.21 20.32 -42.40
N ARG A 560 16.58 19.13 -41.91
CA ARG A 560 15.63 18.06 -41.55
C ARG A 560 14.66 18.49 -40.45
N ILE A 561 15.15 19.15 -39.40
CA ILE A 561 14.31 19.67 -38.31
C ILE A 561 13.29 20.67 -38.83
N TRP A 562 13.70 21.62 -39.68
CA TRP A 562 12.78 22.58 -40.29
C TRP A 562 11.70 21.88 -41.12
N SER A 563 12.07 20.90 -41.94
CA SER A 563 11.12 20.15 -42.77
C SER A 563 10.11 19.38 -41.93
N ALA A 564 10.55 18.74 -40.84
CA ALA A 564 9.68 17.95 -39.97
C ALA A 564 8.68 18.79 -39.16
N LEU A 565 8.98 20.07 -38.91
CA LEU A 565 8.14 20.95 -38.09
C LEU A 565 6.95 21.57 -38.83
N PHE A 566 6.95 21.54 -40.16
CA PHE A 566 5.86 22.10 -40.96
C PHE A 566 4.85 21.01 -41.30
N PRO A 567 3.62 21.04 -40.73
CA PRO A 567 2.61 20.05 -41.06
C PRO A 567 2.09 20.26 -42.50
N PRO A 568 1.61 19.19 -43.18
CA PRO A 568 1.19 19.26 -44.57
C PRO A 568 0.01 20.23 -44.80
N GLU A 569 -0.80 20.49 -43.77
CA GLU A 569 -1.92 21.42 -43.81
C GLU A 569 -1.50 22.90 -43.72
N LEU A 570 -0.25 23.18 -43.35
CA LEU A 570 0.22 24.56 -43.21
C LEU A 570 0.39 25.19 -44.60
N PRO A 571 -0.36 26.25 -44.94
CA PRO A 571 -0.17 26.92 -46.22
C PRO A 571 1.18 27.64 -46.21
N THR A 572 2.10 27.23 -47.08
CA THR A 572 3.44 27.80 -47.20
C THR A 572 3.63 28.45 -48.58
N LEU A 573 4.40 29.54 -48.65
CA LEU A 573 4.71 30.20 -49.91
C LEU A 573 6.16 30.71 -49.89
N GLY A 574 6.99 30.18 -50.79
CA GLY A 574 8.36 30.65 -51.00
C GLY A 574 9.29 30.40 -49.82
N LEU A 575 9.16 29.25 -49.14
CA LEU A 575 10.10 28.86 -48.09
C LEU A 575 11.40 28.34 -48.70
N ASP A 576 12.53 28.87 -48.23
CA ASP A 576 13.87 28.44 -48.63
C ASP A 576 14.51 27.63 -47.50
N MET A 577 14.39 26.30 -47.57
CA MET A 577 14.90 25.39 -46.54
C MET A 577 16.42 25.46 -46.38
N LEU A 578 17.16 25.77 -47.46
CA LEU A 578 18.61 25.94 -47.40
C LEU A 578 18.96 27.17 -46.56
N ARG A 579 18.27 28.29 -46.77
CA ARG A 579 18.45 29.50 -45.92
C ARG A 579 18.02 29.27 -44.49
N LEU A 580 16.89 28.59 -44.26
CA LEU A 580 16.44 28.24 -42.90
C LEU A 580 17.49 27.40 -42.16
N SER A 581 18.13 26.47 -42.85
CA SER A 581 19.18 25.60 -42.29
C SER A 581 20.47 26.35 -41.89
N GLN A 582 20.74 27.52 -42.46
CA GLN A 582 21.92 28.33 -42.12
C GLN A 582 21.79 28.99 -40.74
N LEU A 583 20.57 29.15 -40.22
CA LEU A 583 20.34 29.74 -38.90
C LEU A 583 20.93 28.83 -37.80
N ASN A 584 22.01 29.28 -37.18
CA ASN A 584 22.75 28.50 -36.19
C ASN A 584 22.07 28.53 -34.81
N VAL A 585 21.00 27.75 -34.66
CA VAL A 585 20.17 27.63 -33.44
C VAL A 585 19.84 26.17 -33.15
N ALA A 586 19.55 25.84 -31.89
CA ALA A 586 19.16 24.49 -31.48
C ALA A 586 17.73 24.15 -31.94
N GLY A 587 17.41 22.85 -32.00
CA GLY A 587 16.11 22.38 -32.49
C GLY A 587 14.90 22.94 -31.73
N GLY A 588 15.01 23.11 -30.42
CA GLY A 588 13.97 23.75 -29.59
C GLY A 588 13.70 25.20 -30.00
N ASN A 589 14.74 25.96 -30.34
CA ASN A 589 14.58 27.31 -30.86
C ASN A 589 13.98 27.29 -32.26
N ILE A 590 14.37 26.35 -33.13
CA ILE A 590 13.77 26.19 -34.46
C ILE A 590 12.25 25.99 -34.33
N ARG A 591 11.81 25.09 -33.44
CA ARG A 591 10.40 24.87 -33.15
C ARG A 591 9.68 26.14 -32.69
N ASN A 592 10.27 26.89 -31.76
CA ASN A 592 9.71 28.15 -31.29
C ASN A 592 9.57 29.17 -32.43
N ILE A 593 10.58 29.27 -33.30
CA ILE A 593 10.56 30.18 -34.46
C ILE A 593 9.47 29.76 -35.44
N ALA A 594 9.40 28.48 -35.82
CA ALA A 594 8.40 27.94 -36.73
C ALA A 594 6.97 28.23 -36.23
N MET A 595 6.71 27.92 -34.95
CA MET A 595 5.40 28.11 -34.32
C MET A 595 5.01 29.59 -34.26
N ASN A 596 5.91 30.47 -33.80
CA ASN A 596 5.65 31.91 -33.75
C ASN A 596 5.45 32.51 -35.16
N ALA A 597 6.19 32.02 -36.15
CA ALA A 597 6.02 32.44 -37.54
C ALA A 597 4.67 32.02 -38.11
N ALA A 598 4.16 30.83 -37.75
CA ALA A 598 2.82 30.38 -38.12
C ALA A 598 1.73 31.29 -37.52
N PHE A 599 1.85 31.68 -36.25
CA PHE A 599 0.93 32.66 -35.65
C PHE A 599 0.98 34.03 -36.34
N LEU A 600 2.17 34.50 -36.73
CA LEU A 600 2.31 35.74 -37.51
C LEU A 600 1.64 35.64 -38.88
N ALA A 601 1.77 34.49 -39.56
CA ALA A 601 1.12 34.23 -40.84
C ALA A 601 -0.41 34.23 -40.71
N ALA A 602 -0.93 33.51 -39.71
CA ALA A 602 -2.36 33.46 -39.40
C ALA A 602 -2.93 34.85 -39.09
N GLY A 603 -2.23 35.66 -38.27
CA GLY A 603 -2.62 37.04 -37.98
C GLY A 603 -2.61 37.97 -39.20
N SER A 604 -1.83 37.64 -40.23
CA SER A 604 -1.82 38.36 -41.52
C SER A 604 -2.84 37.84 -42.54
N GLY A 605 -3.59 36.78 -42.21
CA GLY A 605 -4.60 36.19 -43.09
C GLY A 605 -4.03 35.50 -44.34
N GLY A 606 -2.80 34.99 -44.29
CA GLY A 606 -2.13 34.45 -45.47
C GLY A 606 -1.13 33.32 -45.18
N PRO A 607 -0.51 32.72 -46.23
CA PRO A 607 0.43 31.62 -46.07
C PRO A 607 1.68 32.04 -45.30
N LEU A 608 2.34 31.05 -44.67
CA LEU A 608 3.65 31.22 -44.07
C LEU A 608 4.69 31.58 -45.15
N ARG A 609 5.42 32.66 -44.91
CA ARG A 609 6.46 33.21 -45.81
C ARG A 609 7.74 33.48 -45.01
N MET A 610 8.86 33.60 -45.72
CA MET A 610 10.17 33.90 -45.11
C MET A 610 10.14 35.14 -44.19
N ARG A 611 9.39 36.20 -44.54
CA ARG A 611 9.26 37.41 -43.70
C ARG A 611 8.72 37.14 -42.29
N HIS A 612 7.81 36.17 -42.14
CA HIS A 612 7.24 35.80 -40.84
C HIS A 612 8.29 35.06 -40.01
N LEU A 613 9.04 34.15 -40.66
CA LEU A 613 10.16 33.42 -40.06
C LEU A 613 11.29 34.36 -39.65
N ALA A 614 11.60 35.39 -40.44
CA ALA A 614 12.61 36.40 -40.10
C ALA A 614 12.24 37.17 -38.83
N ARG A 615 10.98 37.61 -38.73
CA ARG A 615 10.47 38.33 -37.55
C ARG A 615 10.48 37.44 -36.30
N ALA A 616 10.03 36.19 -36.43
CA ALA A 616 10.06 35.21 -35.35
C ALA A 616 11.50 34.89 -34.91
N ALA A 617 12.42 34.68 -35.86
CA ALA A 617 13.83 34.42 -35.60
C ALA A 617 14.50 35.58 -34.85
N ARG A 618 14.28 36.83 -35.29
CA ARG A 618 14.77 38.02 -34.55
C ARG A 618 14.27 38.07 -33.11
N THR A 619 13.02 37.69 -32.88
CA THR A 619 12.41 37.71 -31.55
C THR A 619 13.02 36.63 -30.67
N GLU A 620 13.17 35.41 -31.19
CA GLU A 620 13.75 34.28 -30.44
C GLU A 620 15.25 34.49 -30.16
N LEU A 621 16.01 35.00 -31.12
CA LEU A 621 17.44 35.29 -30.95
C LEU A 621 17.68 36.39 -29.90
N ARG A 622 16.85 37.44 -29.88
CA ARG A 622 16.89 38.46 -28.82
C ARG A 622 16.62 37.86 -27.43
N LYS A 623 15.68 36.93 -27.30
CA LYS A 623 15.39 36.26 -26.01
C LYS A 623 16.58 35.50 -25.45
N ILE A 624 17.39 34.89 -26.32
CA ILE A 624 18.60 34.16 -25.92
C ILE A 624 19.85 35.07 -25.84
N GLY A 625 19.66 36.40 -25.85
CA GLY A 625 20.75 37.37 -25.71
C GLY A 625 21.64 37.54 -26.93
N ARG A 626 21.24 37.04 -28.11
CA ARG A 626 21.98 37.22 -29.38
C ARG A 626 21.40 38.37 -30.18
N ASN A 627 22.23 39.38 -30.44
CA ASN A 627 21.91 40.43 -31.40
C ASN A 627 22.14 39.92 -32.82
N VAL A 628 21.10 39.97 -33.65
CA VAL A 628 21.14 39.48 -35.03
C VAL A 628 21.75 40.53 -35.92
N ALA A 629 22.85 40.22 -36.60
CA ALA A 629 23.33 41.02 -37.72
C ALA A 629 22.40 40.78 -38.92
N ASP A 630 22.03 41.83 -39.67
CA ASP A 630 21.14 41.69 -40.83
C ASP A 630 21.72 40.76 -41.93
N SER A 631 23.03 40.47 -41.89
CA SER A 631 23.70 39.47 -42.73
C SER A 631 23.27 38.03 -42.45
N GLU A 632 22.92 37.65 -41.21
CA GLU A 632 22.48 36.28 -40.88
C GLU A 632 21.05 35.97 -41.37
N LEU A 633 20.24 37.01 -41.59
CA LEU A 633 18.87 36.90 -42.11
C LEU A 633 18.72 37.47 -43.53
N GLN A 634 19.85 37.69 -44.21
CA GLN A 634 19.87 38.26 -45.55
C GLN A 634 19.12 37.32 -46.51
N GLY A 635 18.11 37.86 -47.20
CA GLY A 635 17.27 37.09 -48.11
C GLY A 635 16.07 36.39 -47.46
N TRP A 636 15.71 36.71 -46.22
CA TRP A 636 14.45 36.27 -45.60
C TRP A 636 13.30 37.28 -45.73
N THR A 637 13.51 38.38 -46.44
CA THR A 637 12.55 39.49 -46.63
C THR A 637 11.54 39.23 -47.73
#